data_AF-A0A821TN60-F1
#
_entry.id   AF-A0A821TN60-F1
#
_cell.length_a   1.000
_cell.length_b   1.000
_cell.length_c   1.000
_cell.angle_alpha   90.00
_cell.angle_beta   90.00
_cell.angle_gamma   90.00
#
_symmetry.space_group_name_H-M   'P 1'
#
loop_
_entity.id
_entity.type
_entity.pdbx_description
1 polymer ?
#
loop_
_entity_poly.entity_id
_entity_poly.type
_entity_poly.pdbx_seq_one_letter_code
_entity_poly.pdbx_strand_id
1 'polypeptide(L)'
;LLVRYNELDHALDDVSISIKSIRTLQQQPTDELNQFILQCQSKDRELTQHRHELQRLRQRIREISPELHPDDIDQLMQKLNVLEIQWTDAERIIRTLIDNLTKKRSEYDDFENKCKRLIEWFEHFLNTEINHRIDGLTLEASLDILKTEIRNLISDKRRSVNDLVIAARVLQRHITDQLQLQTLKQQIDRLEQQKNIIKKTEIVLKMFHDFEQGLENLRSWMDTIETNLQKSLSINTLNENELRAHQQSIIAIEADIEKHTTIVSSVLALGHNLLSEIDLRSRNINSIPRTIQSIEQRWTSLKDLIRKRKLELDTQHVSWKNVEDAIKRASKMITDHERFLNEVKRTCGQGLQGVKNEYKTLENFKRTLDNDEKDIQQITDNYSEIIRNHPTADSTGEIRSKIKEINTRWEILIGTVHQTMKNLKYMLSVHGDFQLRQDLLGLWLTDLDILLTNLEHLSEAPSNEKIRQLDDMDREIQEKQTKIEYVRTCANYLLSKTIDARGLTINMNELTKFCQQLRDLTKRSRSPQRYFRLRDRFFRSYDQIELGDQYQRAQELLSDFEDILVQINGDFLAKEERFRSETSISVHVEDLPIEFTYTRILTTKRRKIKALREIIQEIEQELGHLLVDNLNNDPVVVDIMDKWNRLQRLAHDKDEYLKENRLKWKHFKRQLEDLEQAAERFTTLDDLLPRTVYSKADAHRDQVQRLDGFQTLFKSTMDLADQFSDDTTEDIKHAMLDINLQLDHLESLSHSLEPVDEREINISIYRRKLHRFIPIHDDLEILYQRLININDRLKCLLSGDQLRITNDLKLMFDRFNLIKRIVKIYLERLEK
;
A
#
# COMPACT_ATOMS: atom_id res chain seq x y z
N LEU A 1 40.52 66.57 -136.74
CA LEU A 1 39.51 67.27 -135.92
C LEU A 1 38.28 66.40 -135.68
N LEU A 2 37.50 66.02 -136.72
CA LEU A 2 36.31 65.16 -136.56
C LEU A 2 36.59 63.83 -135.82
N VAL A 3 37.71 63.16 -136.13
CA VAL A 3 38.12 61.93 -135.42
C VAL A 3 38.36 62.18 -133.93
N ARG A 4 39.04 63.28 -133.57
CA ARG A 4 39.31 63.65 -132.18
C ARG A 4 38.05 64.06 -131.42
N TYR A 5 37.09 64.68 -132.11
CA TYR A 5 35.77 65.02 -131.56
C TYR A 5 34.95 63.76 -131.26
N ASN A 6 34.87 62.84 -132.22
CA ASN A 6 34.14 61.58 -132.05
C ASN A 6 34.78 60.70 -130.97
N GLU A 7 36.11 60.69 -130.85
CA GLU A 7 36.83 60.03 -129.76
C GLU A 7 36.49 60.63 -128.39
N LEU A 8 36.34 61.95 -128.29
CA LEU A 8 35.90 62.64 -127.07
C LEU A 8 34.44 62.33 -126.73
N ASP A 9 33.55 62.34 -127.73
CA ASP A 9 32.13 62.06 -127.54
C ASP A 9 31.88 60.61 -127.12
N HIS A 10 32.58 59.65 -127.74
CA HIS A 10 32.54 58.25 -127.32
C HIS A 10 33.09 58.05 -125.91
N ALA A 11 34.20 58.71 -125.56
CA ALA A 11 34.74 58.63 -124.20
C ALA A 11 33.79 59.23 -123.14
N LEU A 12 33.01 60.27 -123.48
CA LEU A 12 31.96 60.81 -122.61
C LEU A 12 30.78 59.83 -122.47
N ASP A 13 30.39 59.14 -123.55
CA ASP A 13 29.33 58.13 -123.52
C ASP A 13 29.73 56.87 -122.74
N ASP A 14 30.98 56.43 -122.83
CA ASP A 14 31.51 55.30 -122.04
C ASP A 14 31.44 55.60 -120.53
N VAL A 15 31.83 56.81 -120.11
CA VAL A 15 31.69 57.27 -118.72
C VAL A 15 30.22 57.36 -118.31
N SER A 16 29.33 57.79 -119.21
CA SER A 16 27.88 57.84 -118.99
C SER A 16 27.26 56.47 -118.69
N ILE A 17 27.64 55.45 -119.46
CA ILE A 17 27.15 54.08 -119.29
C ILE A 17 27.59 53.52 -117.93
N SER A 18 28.86 53.75 -117.56
CA SER A 18 29.39 53.30 -116.28
C SER A 18 28.69 53.97 -115.09
N ILE A 19 28.48 55.29 -115.14
CA ILE A 19 27.75 56.04 -114.09
C ILE A 19 26.30 55.54 -113.95
N LYS A 20 25.62 55.19 -115.05
CA LYS A 20 24.26 54.63 -115.00
C LYS A 20 24.20 53.26 -114.33
N SER A 21 25.24 52.43 -114.48
CA SER A 21 25.33 51.10 -113.84
C SER A 21 25.33 51.16 -112.30
N ILE A 22 25.63 52.31 -111.70
CA ILE A 22 25.64 52.49 -110.24
C ILE A 22 24.23 52.75 -109.71
N ARG A 23 23.37 53.42 -110.48
CA ARG A 23 21.96 53.61 -110.11
C ARG A 23 21.20 52.29 -110.07
N THR A 24 21.60 51.31 -110.89
CA THR A 24 21.01 49.97 -110.85
C THR A 24 21.41 49.17 -109.60
N LEU A 25 22.56 49.43 -108.99
CA LEU A 25 22.99 48.77 -107.74
C LEU A 25 22.08 49.14 -106.56
N GLN A 26 21.50 50.35 -106.56
CA GLN A 26 20.57 50.78 -105.51
C GLN A 26 19.29 49.92 -105.44
N GLN A 27 18.96 49.20 -106.52
CA GLN A 27 17.75 48.39 -106.64
C GLN A 27 18.01 46.88 -106.52
N GLN A 28 19.26 46.45 -106.33
CA GLN A 28 19.59 45.02 -106.24
C GLN A 28 19.35 44.45 -104.83
N PRO A 29 18.86 43.19 -104.73
CA PRO A 29 18.72 42.51 -103.45
C PRO A 29 20.10 42.19 -102.84
N THR A 30 20.26 42.50 -101.56
CA THR A 30 21.44 42.22 -100.74
C THR A 30 21.42 40.80 -100.19
N ASP A 31 21.55 39.82 -101.08
CA ASP A 31 21.50 38.39 -100.69
C ASP A 31 22.85 37.90 -100.13
N GLU A 32 23.97 38.51 -100.56
CA GLU A 32 25.31 38.25 -100.02
C GLU A 32 26.00 39.55 -99.60
N LEU A 33 25.80 39.96 -98.34
CA LEU A 33 26.21 41.28 -97.84
C LEU A 33 27.70 41.58 -98.07
N ASN A 34 28.59 40.61 -97.84
CA ASN A 34 30.03 40.79 -98.00
C ASN A 34 30.45 40.90 -99.47
N GLN A 35 29.88 40.07 -100.35
CA GLN A 35 30.14 40.18 -101.79
C GLN A 35 29.58 41.49 -102.35
N PHE A 36 28.41 41.92 -101.88
CA PHE A 36 27.77 43.16 -102.30
C PHE A 36 28.51 44.42 -101.82
N ILE A 37 29.06 44.41 -100.60
CA ILE A 37 29.96 45.47 -100.12
C ILE A 37 31.21 45.55 -101.01
N LEU A 38 31.83 44.42 -101.34
CA LEU A 38 33.00 44.37 -102.23
C LEU A 38 32.67 44.88 -103.65
N GLN A 39 31.50 44.53 -104.18
CA GLN A 39 31.00 45.01 -105.47
C GLN A 39 30.80 46.53 -105.46
N CYS A 40 30.17 47.08 -104.41
CA CYS A 40 30.01 48.53 -104.26
C CYS A 40 31.36 49.25 -104.10
N GLN A 41 32.30 48.69 -103.34
CA GLN A 41 33.66 49.23 -103.19
C GLN A 41 34.45 49.20 -104.50
N SER A 42 34.30 48.15 -105.32
CA SER A 42 34.90 48.10 -106.66
C SER A 42 34.36 49.21 -107.55
N LYS A 43 33.05 49.45 -107.49
CA LYS A 43 32.37 50.49 -108.26
C LYS A 43 32.70 51.91 -107.77
N ASP A 44 32.97 52.09 -106.47
CA ASP A 44 33.51 53.35 -105.94
C ASP A 44 34.93 53.61 -106.47
N ARG A 45 35.77 52.57 -106.58
CA ARG A 45 37.09 52.68 -107.25
C ARG A 45 36.95 53.04 -108.72
N GLU A 46 36.02 52.43 -109.46
CA GLU A 46 35.73 52.81 -110.85
C GLU A 46 35.29 54.28 -110.94
N LEU A 47 34.43 54.77 -110.04
CA LEU A 47 34.07 56.19 -109.98
C LEU A 47 35.28 57.10 -109.71
N THR A 48 36.20 56.70 -108.85
CA THR A 48 37.43 57.49 -108.64
C THR A 48 38.29 57.53 -109.90
N GLN A 49 38.33 56.46 -110.70
CA GLN A 49 39.01 56.47 -112.01
C GLN A 49 38.29 57.40 -112.99
N HIS A 50 36.96 57.33 -113.06
CA HIS A 50 36.16 58.23 -113.88
C HIS A 50 36.32 59.70 -113.50
N ARG A 51 36.61 60.03 -112.23
CA ARG A 51 36.97 61.40 -111.82
C ARG A 51 38.22 61.91 -112.54
N HIS A 52 39.25 61.06 -112.62
CA HIS A 52 40.49 61.41 -113.31
C HIS A 52 40.27 61.45 -114.84
N GLU A 53 39.41 60.59 -115.38
CA GLU A 53 39.03 60.60 -116.79
C GLU A 53 38.22 61.85 -117.16
N LEU A 54 37.21 62.24 -116.38
CA LEU A 54 36.45 63.48 -116.59
C LEU A 54 37.37 64.72 -116.53
N GLN A 55 38.36 64.74 -115.63
CA GLN A 55 39.39 65.80 -115.59
C GLN A 55 40.28 65.80 -116.85
N ARG A 56 40.70 64.63 -117.33
CA ARG A 56 41.47 64.50 -118.58
C ARG A 56 40.65 64.88 -119.81
N LEU A 57 39.38 64.50 -119.87
CA LEU A 57 38.44 64.86 -120.94
C LEU A 57 38.19 66.37 -120.93
N ARG A 58 38.01 66.98 -119.76
CA ARG A 58 37.93 68.44 -119.62
C ARG A 58 39.19 69.14 -120.14
N GLN A 59 40.36 68.61 -119.86
CA GLN A 59 41.62 69.14 -120.37
C GLN A 59 41.73 68.97 -121.89
N ARG A 60 41.41 67.79 -122.44
CA ARG A 60 41.41 67.54 -123.89
C ARG A 60 40.40 68.39 -124.65
N ILE A 61 39.21 68.63 -124.07
CA ILE A 61 38.22 69.56 -124.63
C ILE A 61 38.81 70.97 -124.68
N ARG A 62 39.53 71.43 -123.64
CA ARG A 62 40.23 72.72 -123.65
C ARG A 62 41.37 72.80 -124.67
N GLU A 63 42.11 71.71 -124.87
CA GLU A 63 43.22 71.63 -125.84
C GLU A 63 42.74 71.72 -127.30
N ILE A 64 41.56 71.16 -127.61
CA ILE A 64 40.98 71.15 -128.97
C ILE A 64 40.01 72.36 -129.17
N SER A 65 39.60 73.02 -128.09
CA SER A 65 38.73 74.21 -128.08
C SER A 65 39.14 75.34 -129.05
N PRO A 66 40.42 75.70 -129.28
CA PRO A 66 40.75 76.75 -130.24
C PRO A 66 40.56 76.35 -131.72
N GLU A 67 40.37 75.06 -132.01
CA GLU A 67 40.27 74.50 -133.37
C GLU A 67 38.83 74.04 -133.74
N LEU A 68 37.85 74.24 -132.85
CA LEU A 68 36.47 73.78 -132.97
C LEU A 68 35.46 74.94 -133.04
N HIS A 69 34.27 74.68 -133.58
CA HIS A 69 33.17 75.64 -133.58
C HIS A 69 32.61 75.84 -132.16
N PRO A 70 32.21 77.06 -131.75
CA PRO A 70 31.65 77.34 -130.43
C PRO A 70 30.50 76.40 -130.03
N ASP A 71 29.57 76.10 -130.94
CA ASP A 71 28.43 75.20 -130.68
C ASP A 71 28.84 73.75 -130.37
N ASP A 72 29.91 73.24 -131.02
CA ASP A 72 30.41 71.88 -130.79
C ASP A 72 31.14 71.78 -129.44
N ILE A 73 31.82 72.86 -129.04
CA ILE A 73 32.45 73.00 -127.73
C ILE A 73 31.37 73.07 -126.65
N ASP A 74 30.30 73.84 -126.87
CA ASP A 74 29.18 73.95 -125.94
C ASP A 74 28.44 72.62 -125.78
N GLN A 75 28.25 71.83 -126.85
CA GLN A 75 27.67 70.49 -126.76
C GLN A 75 28.55 69.52 -125.94
N LEU A 76 29.87 69.48 -126.19
CA LEU A 76 30.78 68.65 -125.41
C LEU A 76 30.89 69.11 -123.95
N MET A 77 30.92 70.42 -123.71
CA MET A 77 30.95 71.00 -122.36
C MET A 77 29.63 70.78 -121.61
N GLN A 78 28.48 70.83 -122.30
CA GLN A 78 27.17 70.53 -121.71
C GLN A 78 27.07 69.05 -121.33
N LYS A 79 27.46 68.12 -122.23
CA LYS A 79 27.54 66.69 -121.93
C LYS A 79 28.48 66.42 -120.75
N LEU A 80 29.67 67.01 -120.75
CA LEU A 80 30.65 66.89 -119.67
C LEU A 80 30.07 67.41 -118.33
N ASN A 81 29.44 68.59 -118.31
CA ASN A 81 28.86 69.16 -117.09
C ASN A 81 27.70 68.30 -116.56
N VAL A 82 26.86 67.73 -117.44
CA VAL A 82 25.81 66.77 -117.05
C VAL A 82 26.43 65.50 -116.46
N LEU A 83 27.52 64.99 -117.05
CA LEU A 83 28.24 63.83 -116.53
C LEU A 83 28.94 64.11 -115.20
N GLU A 84 29.49 65.31 -114.99
CA GLU A 84 30.04 65.73 -113.70
C GLU A 84 28.95 65.73 -112.61
N ILE A 85 27.76 66.24 -112.91
CA ILE A 85 26.61 66.21 -111.97
C ILE A 85 26.18 64.76 -111.69
N GLN A 86 25.99 63.94 -112.74
CA GLN A 86 25.59 62.54 -112.59
C GLN A 86 26.64 61.72 -111.84
N TRP A 87 27.92 62.03 -112.03
CA TRP A 87 29.03 61.45 -111.29
C TRP A 87 28.97 61.84 -109.81
N THR A 88 28.77 63.12 -109.47
CA THR A 88 28.61 63.53 -108.06
C THR A 88 27.41 62.88 -107.38
N ASP A 89 26.30 62.68 -108.10
CA ASP A 89 25.15 61.95 -107.59
C ASP A 89 25.45 60.46 -107.39
N ALA A 90 26.12 59.81 -108.35
CA ALA A 90 26.50 58.41 -108.25
C ALA A 90 27.53 58.17 -107.14
N GLU A 91 28.50 59.08 -106.98
CA GLU A 91 29.48 59.10 -105.88
C GLU A 91 28.77 59.22 -104.52
N ARG A 92 27.81 60.14 -104.39
CA ARG A 92 27.00 60.27 -103.18
C ARG A 92 26.18 59.00 -102.92
N ILE A 93 25.51 58.46 -103.93
CA ILE A 93 24.68 57.25 -103.80
C ILE A 93 25.54 56.08 -103.35
N ILE A 94 26.64 55.79 -104.04
CA ILE A 94 27.46 54.62 -103.73
C ILE A 94 28.14 54.75 -102.36
N ARG A 95 28.62 55.95 -101.98
CA ARG A 95 29.21 56.17 -100.67
C ARG A 95 28.18 56.01 -99.56
N THR A 96 27.00 56.59 -99.72
CA THR A 96 25.90 56.43 -98.75
C THR A 96 25.49 54.96 -98.63
N LEU A 97 25.49 54.22 -99.75
CA LEU A 97 25.13 52.81 -99.79
C LEU A 97 26.22 51.96 -99.12
N ILE A 98 27.51 52.21 -99.41
CA ILE A 98 28.65 51.59 -98.72
C ILE A 98 28.58 51.89 -97.22
N ASP A 99 28.43 53.16 -96.81
CA ASP A 99 28.35 53.57 -95.41
C ASP A 99 27.23 52.82 -94.67
N ASN A 100 26.04 52.75 -95.26
CA ASN A 100 24.90 52.04 -94.68
C ASN A 100 25.14 50.52 -94.58
N LEU A 101 25.73 49.90 -95.60
CA LEU A 101 26.05 48.46 -95.57
C LEU A 101 27.17 48.15 -94.57
N THR A 102 28.21 48.99 -94.51
CA THR A 102 29.29 48.86 -93.54
C THR A 102 28.81 49.07 -92.11
N LYS A 103 27.87 50.00 -91.89
CA LYS A 103 27.24 50.21 -90.58
C LYS A 103 26.43 48.99 -90.17
N LYS A 104 25.57 48.47 -91.05
CA LYS A 104 24.81 47.22 -90.80
C LYS A 104 25.72 46.03 -90.51
N ARG A 105 26.83 45.89 -91.25
CA ARG A 105 27.82 44.85 -91.02
C ARG A 105 28.48 45.00 -89.65
N SER A 106 28.87 46.21 -89.27
CA SER A 106 29.49 46.49 -87.97
C SER A 106 28.54 46.21 -86.79
N GLU A 107 27.24 46.51 -86.94
CA GLU A 107 26.23 46.21 -85.93
C GLU A 107 26.02 44.69 -85.76
N TYR A 108 26.06 43.93 -86.86
CA TYR A 108 26.02 42.47 -86.82
C TYR A 108 27.29 41.86 -86.20
N ASP A 109 28.47 42.34 -86.59
CA ASP A 109 29.76 41.87 -86.05
C ASP A 109 29.87 42.17 -84.55
N ASP A 110 29.39 43.33 -84.08
CA ASP A 110 29.33 43.66 -82.65
C ASP A 110 28.39 42.71 -81.89
N PHE A 111 27.21 42.42 -82.46
CA PHE A 111 26.29 41.42 -81.89
C PHE A 111 26.89 40.02 -81.83
N GLU A 112 27.51 39.55 -82.92
CA GLU A 112 28.13 38.23 -83.00
C GLU A 112 29.28 38.08 -81.99
N ASN A 113 30.13 39.10 -81.88
CA ASN A 113 31.21 39.15 -80.89
C ASN A 113 30.68 39.14 -79.45
N LYS A 114 29.61 39.88 -79.17
CA LYS A 114 28.96 39.86 -77.84
C LYS A 114 28.36 38.49 -77.51
N CYS A 115 27.73 37.82 -78.48
CA CYS A 115 27.20 36.47 -78.32
C CYS A 115 28.32 35.45 -78.06
N LYS A 116 29.38 35.49 -78.86
CA LYS A 116 30.53 34.59 -78.72
C LYS A 116 31.19 34.74 -77.34
N ARG A 117 31.47 35.97 -76.91
CA ARG A 117 32.03 36.24 -75.58
C ARG A 117 31.14 35.73 -74.45
N LEU A 118 29.83 35.90 -74.57
CA LEU A 118 28.89 35.44 -73.57
C LEU A 118 28.84 33.91 -73.50
N ILE A 119 28.82 33.23 -74.65
CA ILE A 119 28.81 31.76 -74.72
C ILE A 119 30.12 31.18 -74.19
N GLU A 120 31.27 31.71 -74.62
CA GLU A 120 32.58 31.31 -74.10
C GLU A 120 32.67 31.51 -72.60
N TRP A 121 32.10 32.61 -72.08
CA TRP A 121 32.02 32.85 -70.66
C TRP A 121 31.16 31.78 -69.96
N PHE A 122 29.99 31.41 -70.49
CA PHE A 122 29.16 30.34 -69.92
C PHE A 122 29.87 28.99 -69.92
N GLU A 123 30.52 28.63 -71.03
CA GLU A 123 31.28 27.38 -71.15
C GLU A 123 32.46 27.34 -70.17
N HIS A 124 33.20 28.45 -70.02
CA HIS A 124 34.27 28.55 -69.04
C HIS A 124 33.74 28.49 -67.61
N PHE A 125 32.73 29.30 -67.28
CA PHE A 125 32.15 29.40 -65.95
C PHE A 125 31.58 28.06 -65.47
N LEU A 126 30.79 27.38 -66.31
CA LEU A 126 30.17 26.08 -65.98
C LEU A 126 31.21 24.95 -65.85
N ASN A 127 32.22 24.91 -66.74
CA ASN A 127 33.14 23.77 -66.77
C ASN A 127 34.33 23.91 -65.82
N THR A 128 34.78 25.14 -65.56
CA THR A 128 36.03 25.37 -64.83
C THR A 128 35.82 26.17 -63.55
N GLU A 129 35.17 27.33 -63.61
CA GLU A 129 35.19 28.27 -62.48
C GLU A 129 34.25 27.87 -61.34
N ILE A 130 33.01 27.45 -61.63
CA ILE A 130 32.07 26.94 -60.62
C ILE A 130 32.63 25.66 -59.98
N ASN A 131 33.10 24.72 -60.81
CA ASN A 131 33.60 23.44 -60.33
C ASN A 131 34.83 23.63 -59.44
N HIS A 132 35.78 24.50 -59.81
CA HIS A 132 36.94 24.79 -58.96
C HIS A 132 36.59 25.55 -57.68
N ARG A 133 35.70 26.55 -57.74
CA ARG A 133 35.34 27.35 -56.56
C ARG A 133 34.60 26.53 -55.49
N ILE A 134 33.95 25.45 -55.89
CA ILE A 134 33.19 24.58 -54.99
C ILE A 134 34.02 23.36 -54.54
N ASP A 135 35.03 22.96 -55.31
CA ASP A 135 35.82 21.77 -55.00
C ASP A 135 36.54 21.89 -53.64
N GLY A 136 36.37 20.88 -52.79
CA GLY A 136 37.03 20.78 -51.48
C GLY A 136 36.44 21.64 -50.36
N LEU A 137 35.41 22.44 -50.60
CA LEU A 137 34.73 23.24 -49.56
C LEU A 137 33.68 22.43 -48.79
N THR A 138 33.39 22.85 -47.56
CA THR A 138 32.22 22.35 -46.82
C THR A 138 30.93 22.77 -47.52
N LEU A 139 29.85 22.06 -47.21
CA LEU A 139 28.52 22.32 -47.78
C LEU A 139 28.10 23.78 -47.59
N GLU A 140 28.25 24.28 -46.36
CA GLU A 140 27.91 25.64 -45.93
C GLU A 140 28.76 26.71 -46.63
N ALA A 141 30.07 26.49 -46.77
CA ALA A 141 30.98 27.44 -47.43
C ALA A 141 30.75 27.49 -48.95
N SER A 142 30.47 26.33 -49.56
CA SER A 142 30.06 26.26 -50.98
C SER A 142 28.79 27.07 -51.22
N LEU A 143 27.90 27.10 -50.24
CA LEU A 143 26.62 27.78 -50.34
C LEU A 143 26.67 29.26 -50.17
N ASP A 144 27.55 29.79 -49.34
CA ASP A 144 27.65 31.24 -49.23
C ASP A 144 28.13 31.86 -50.56
N ILE A 145 29.10 31.19 -51.20
CA ILE A 145 29.61 31.53 -52.54
C ILE A 145 28.52 31.33 -53.62
N LEU A 146 27.76 30.24 -53.55
CA LEU A 146 26.64 29.98 -54.47
C LEU A 146 25.45 30.96 -54.26
N LYS A 147 25.13 31.33 -53.02
CA LYS A 147 23.99 32.16 -52.64
C LYS A 147 24.22 33.63 -52.98
N THR A 148 25.41 34.16 -52.75
CA THR A 148 25.67 35.62 -52.87
C THR A 148 26.36 35.96 -54.20
N GLU A 149 27.46 35.28 -54.50
CA GLU A 149 28.32 35.63 -55.62
C GLU A 149 27.73 35.09 -56.93
N ILE A 150 27.34 33.81 -56.95
CA ILE A 150 26.78 33.18 -58.15
C ILE A 150 25.37 33.72 -58.48
N ARG A 151 24.53 34.07 -57.48
CA ARG A 151 23.22 34.70 -57.74
C ARG A 151 23.34 36.05 -58.43
N ASN A 152 24.29 36.88 -58.01
CA ASN A 152 24.55 38.19 -58.61
C ASN A 152 25.12 38.06 -60.02
N LEU A 153 26.08 37.15 -60.21
CA LEU A 153 26.68 36.83 -61.51
C LEU A 153 25.65 36.26 -62.51
N ILE A 154 24.80 35.32 -62.07
CA ILE A 154 23.72 34.76 -62.89
C ILE A 154 22.70 35.84 -63.24
N SER A 155 22.35 36.73 -62.31
CA SER A 155 21.40 37.82 -62.57
C SER A 155 21.91 38.83 -63.59
N ASP A 156 23.19 39.19 -63.52
CA ASP A 156 23.86 40.03 -64.51
C ASP A 156 23.83 39.37 -65.90
N LYS A 157 24.28 38.11 -65.98
CA LYS A 157 24.34 37.39 -67.27
C LYS A 157 22.96 37.04 -67.82
N ARG A 158 21.96 36.83 -66.97
CA ARG A 158 20.54 36.69 -67.36
C ARG A 158 20.04 37.95 -68.06
N ARG A 159 20.41 39.14 -67.60
CA ARG A 159 20.10 40.39 -68.30
C ARG A 159 20.80 40.41 -69.66
N SER A 160 22.11 40.13 -69.70
CA SER A 160 22.87 40.06 -70.96
C SER A 160 22.29 39.08 -71.98
N VAL A 161 21.88 37.88 -71.56
CA VAL A 161 21.21 36.88 -72.43
C VAL A 161 19.89 37.43 -72.95
N ASN A 162 19.05 38.03 -72.10
CA ASN A 162 17.76 38.57 -72.54
C ASN A 162 17.95 39.75 -73.50
N ASP A 163 18.89 40.64 -73.22
CA ASP A 163 19.19 41.80 -74.07
C ASP A 163 19.71 41.35 -75.44
N LEU A 164 20.58 40.33 -75.49
CA LEU A 164 21.05 39.75 -76.74
C LEU A 164 19.96 38.97 -77.48
N VAL A 165 19.07 38.24 -76.81
CA VAL A 165 17.92 37.60 -77.46
C VAL A 165 16.98 38.64 -78.07
N ILE A 166 16.76 39.77 -77.39
CA ILE A 166 15.98 40.89 -77.93
C ILE A 166 16.70 41.51 -79.14
N ALA A 167 18.00 41.79 -79.03
CA ALA A 167 18.82 42.31 -80.13
C ALA A 167 18.83 41.35 -81.34
N ALA A 168 18.94 40.04 -81.10
CA ALA A 168 18.89 39.01 -82.12
C ALA A 168 17.53 39.01 -82.84
N ARG A 169 16.42 39.11 -82.12
CA ARG A 169 15.07 39.19 -82.71
C ARG A 169 14.85 40.46 -83.52
N VAL A 170 15.49 41.57 -83.14
CA VAL A 170 15.47 42.82 -83.92
C VAL A 170 16.31 42.65 -85.19
N LEU A 171 17.53 42.12 -85.10
CA LEU A 171 18.41 41.84 -86.24
C LEU A 171 17.76 40.85 -87.23
N GLN A 172 17.05 39.84 -86.72
CA GLN A 172 16.33 38.85 -87.54
C GLN A 172 15.31 39.49 -88.49
N ARG A 173 14.76 40.66 -88.17
CA ARG A 173 13.80 41.38 -89.04
C ARG A 173 14.47 42.13 -90.19
N HIS A 174 15.77 42.37 -90.12
CA HIS A 174 16.50 43.27 -91.03
C HIS A 174 17.56 42.57 -91.87
N ILE A 175 17.83 41.28 -91.62
CA ILE A 175 18.78 40.46 -92.38
C ILE A 175 18.07 39.84 -93.58
N THR A 176 18.58 40.10 -94.78
CA THR A 176 18.17 39.44 -96.04
C THR A 176 19.05 38.24 -96.40
N ASP A 177 20.30 38.21 -95.93
CA ASP A 177 21.27 37.13 -96.20
C ASP A 177 20.86 35.83 -95.47
N GLN A 178 20.62 34.77 -96.25
CA GLN A 178 20.17 33.47 -95.71
C GLN A 178 21.18 32.79 -94.79
N LEU A 179 22.48 32.93 -95.07
CA LEU A 179 23.54 32.31 -94.28
C LEU A 179 23.65 33.00 -92.93
N GLN A 180 23.62 34.34 -92.91
CA GLN A 180 23.61 35.13 -91.68
C GLN A 180 22.37 34.85 -90.82
N LEU A 181 21.22 34.62 -91.45
CA LEU A 181 19.98 34.27 -90.77
C LEU A 181 20.06 32.87 -90.12
N GLN A 182 20.68 31.90 -90.79
CA GLN A 182 20.89 30.56 -90.22
C GLN A 182 21.84 30.58 -89.03
N THR A 183 22.95 31.32 -89.15
CA THR A 183 23.90 31.53 -88.04
C THR A 183 23.22 32.22 -86.86
N LEU A 184 22.42 33.25 -87.11
CA LEU A 184 21.65 33.96 -86.07
C LEU A 184 20.68 33.03 -85.34
N LYS A 185 19.95 32.17 -86.06
CA LYS A 185 19.04 31.18 -85.45
C LYS A 185 19.79 30.21 -84.54
N GLN A 186 20.93 29.68 -84.98
CA GLN A 186 21.76 28.80 -84.14
C GLN A 186 22.26 29.51 -82.87
N GLN A 187 22.64 30.79 -82.97
CA GLN A 187 23.05 31.57 -81.80
C GLN A 187 21.89 31.83 -80.84
N ILE A 188 20.68 32.10 -81.34
CA ILE A 188 19.47 32.22 -80.52
C ILE A 188 19.17 30.92 -79.79
N ASP A 189 19.20 29.77 -80.48
CA ASP A 189 18.96 28.46 -79.86
C ASP A 189 19.97 28.19 -78.75
N ARG A 190 21.26 28.53 -78.95
CA ARG A 190 22.30 28.43 -77.93
C ARG A 190 22.05 29.35 -76.75
N LEU A 191 21.65 30.60 -76.97
CA LEU A 191 21.30 31.55 -75.89
C LEU A 191 20.06 31.09 -75.10
N GLU A 192 19.08 30.47 -75.76
CA GLU A 192 17.92 29.88 -75.10
C GLU A 192 18.28 28.64 -74.28
N GLN A 193 19.22 27.81 -74.75
CA GLN A 193 19.80 26.73 -73.95
C GLN A 193 20.49 27.27 -72.69
N GLN A 194 21.31 28.33 -72.79
CA GLN A 194 21.94 28.96 -71.63
C GLN A 194 20.90 29.51 -70.63
N LYS A 195 19.83 30.12 -71.13
CA LYS A 195 18.71 30.58 -70.28
C LYS A 195 18.03 29.44 -69.54
N ASN A 196 17.88 28.26 -70.14
CA ASN A 196 17.32 27.09 -69.49
C ASN A 196 18.26 26.50 -68.43
N ILE A 197 19.58 26.50 -68.68
CA ILE A 197 20.58 26.10 -67.68
C ILE A 197 20.50 27.03 -66.46
N ILE A 198 20.47 28.35 -66.66
CA ILE A 198 20.29 29.33 -65.58
C ILE A 198 19.06 29.03 -64.72
N LYS A 199 17.90 28.79 -65.35
CA LYS A 199 16.66 28.46 -64.62
C LYS A 199 16.78 27.17 -63.82
N LYS A 200 17.38 26.12 -64.38
CA LYS A 200 17.61 24.86 -63.67
C LYS A 200 18.51 25.06 -62.46
N THR A 201 19.60 25.80 -62.62
CA THR A 201 20.51 26.16 -61.50
C THR A 201 19.78 26.95 -60.41
N GLU A 202 18.91 27.92 -60.77
CA GLU A 202 18.08 28.65 -59.79
C GLU A 202 17.14 27.72 -59.00
N ILE A 203 16.53 26.72 -59.65
CA ILE A 203 15.66 25.73 -59.00
C ILE A 203 16.46 24.84 -58.03
N VAL A 204 17.59 24.30 -58.48
CA VAL A 204 18.46 23.45 -57.65
C VAL A 204 19.00 24.22 -56.43
N LEU A 205 19.39 25.48 -56.61
CA LEU A 205 19.83 26.34 -55.50
C LEU A 205 18.73 26.56 -54.45
N LYS A 206 17.49 26.74 -54.89
CA LYS A 206 16.35 26.86 -53.97
C LYS A 206 16.10 25.55 -53.23
N MET A 207 16.04 24.43 -53.94
CA MET A 207 15.87 23.11 -53.32
C MET A 207 16.96 22.82 -52.28
N PHE A 208 18.19 23.25 -52.57
CA PHE A 208 19.33 23.07 -51.67
C PHE A 208 19.14 23.88 -50.38
N HIS A 209 18.75 25.14 -50.52
CA HIS A 209 18.47 26.01 -49.38
C HIS A 209 17.33 25.46 -48.51
N ASP A 210 16.24 25.02 -49.13
CA ASP A 210 15.09 24.45 -48.43
C ASP A 210 15.49 23.16 -47.69
N PHE A 211 16.35 22.32 -48.28
CA PHE A 211 16.90 21.12 -47.64
C PHE A 211 17.77 21.46 -46.42
N GLU A 212 18.68 22.44 -46.52
CA GLU A 212 19.53 22.85 -45.40
C GLU A 212 18.73 23.38 -44.22
N GLN A 213 17.81 24.31 -44.49
CA GLN A 213 16.99 24.91 -43.46
C GLN A 213 16.15 23.84 -42.75
N GLY A 214 15.59 22.91 -43.53
CA GLY A 214 14.88 21.75 -42.98
C GLY A 214 15.79 20.85 -42.14
N LEU A 215 17.02 20.59 -42.60
CA LEU A 215 18.00 19.76 -41.91
C LEU A 215 18.48 20.37 -40.59
N GLU A 216 18.76 21.68 -40.55
CA GLU A 216 19.20 22.38 -39.34
C GLU A 216 18.12 22.35 -38.25
N ASN A 217 16.89 22.70 -38.63
CA ASN A 217 15.73 22.63 -37.73
C ASN A 217 15.53 21.20 -37.21
N LEU A 218 15.63 20.21 -38.10
CA LEU A 218 15.45 18.82 -37.73
C LEU A 218 16.57 18.32 -36.80
N ARG A 219 17.83 18.70 -37.04
CA ARG A 219 18.95 18.34 -36.15
C ARG A 219 18.79 18.94 -34.77
N SER A 220 18.47 20.23 -34.67
CA SER A 220 18.24 20.89 -33.39
C SER A 220 17.10 20.25 -32.60
N TRP A 221 16.02 19.87 -33.29
CA TRP A 221 14.91 19.15 -32.66
C TRP A 221 15.31 17.73 -32.22
N MET A 222 15.99 16.97 -33.08
CA MET A 222 16.47 15.62 -32.74
C MET A 222 17.39 15.65 -31.53
N ASP A 223 18.34 16.58 -31.46
CA ASP A 223 19.25 16.73 -30.31
C ASP A 223 18.47 17.01 -29.01
N THR A 224 17.43 17.83 -29.09
CA THR A 224 16.56 18.16 -27.95
C THR A 224 15.78 16.94 -27.47
N ILE A 225 15.14 16.20 -28.38
CA ILE A 225 14.36 15.01 -28.04
C ILE A 225 15.25 13.87 -27.57
N GLU A 226 16.40 13.65 -28.19
CA GLU A 226 17.40 12.67 -27.74
C GLU A 226 17.90 12.99 -26.33
N THR A 227 18.14 14.27 -26.02
CA THR A 227 18.54 14.71 -24.67
C THR A 227 17.40 14.49 -23.65
N ASN A 228 16.15 14.81 -24.02
CA ASN A 228 15.00 14.58 -23.16
C ASN A 228 14.75 13.08 -22.91
N LEU A 229 14.96 12.25 -23.93
CA LEU A 229 14.92 10.80 -23.82
C LEU A 229 16.02 10.28 -22.89
N GLN A 230 17.26 10.72 -23.06
CA GLN A 230 18.38 10.34 -22.20
C GLN A 230 18.12 10.69 -20.73
N LYS A 231 17.53 11.86 -20.45
CA LYS A 231 17.06 12.21 -19.10
C LYS A 231 16.04 11.20 -18.58
N SER A 232 15.03 10.86 -19.38
CA SER A 232 14.02 9.84 -19.02
C SER A 232 14.61 8.42 -18.83
N LEU A 233 15.71 8.10 -19.50
CA LEU A 233 16.45 6.84 -19.35
C LEU A 233 17.35 6.82 -18.10
N SER A 234 17.92 7.96 -17.72
CA SER A 234 18.84 8.08 -16.58
C SER A 234 18.16 8.00 -15.21
N ILE A 235 16.85 8.23 -15.17
CA ILE A 235 16.08 8.19 -13.94
C ILE A 235 15.53 6.76 -13.74
N ASN A 236 16.17 6.05 -12.81
CA ASN A 236 15.60 4.83 -12.22
C ASN A 236 14.64 5.26 -11.10
N THR A 237 13.40 5.66 -11.42
CA THR A 237 12.37 6.10 -10.45
C THR A 237 11.08 5.30 -10.50
N LEU A 238 10.45 5.26 -9.32
CA LEU A 238 10.21 3.99 -8.63
C LEU A 238 9.05 4.07 -7.63
N ASN A 239 8.48 5.26 -7.40
CA ASN A 239 7.16 5.42 -6.81
C ASN A 239 6.08 5.47 -7.90
N GLU A 240 4.86 5.02 -7.63
CA GLU A 240 3.73 4.98 -8.60
C GLU A 240 3.51 6.35 -9.27
N ASN A 241 3.62 7.44 -8.51
CA ASN A 241 3.49 8.80 -9.03
C ASN A 241 4.61 9.19 -10.00
N GLU A 242 5.85 8.82 -9.69
CA GLU A 242 7.00 9.08 -10.54
C GLU A 242 6.95 8.23 -11.81
N LEU A 243 6.53 6.97 -11.69
CA LEU A 243 6.33 6.05 -12.80
C LEU A 243 5.26 6.57 -13.76
N ARG A 244 4.12 7.04 -13.23
CA ARG A 244 3.08 7.71 -14.04
C ARG A 244 3.60 8.99 -14.70
N ALA A 245 4.37 9.81 -14.00
CA ALA A 245 4.96 11.02 -14.59
C ALA A 245 5.91 10.70 -15.75
N HIS A 246 6.70 9.63 -15.63
CA HIS A 246 7.58 9.16 -16.71
C HIS A 246 6.79 8.60 -17.89
N GLN A 247 5.72 7.84 -17.63
CA GLN A 247 4.81 7.38 -18.69
C GLN A 247 4.18 8.56 -19.44
N GLN A 248 3.72 9.60 -18.72
CA GLN A 248 3.20 10.82 -19.34
C GLN A 248 4.26 11.55 -20.16
N SER A 249 5.49 11.63 -19.67
CA SER A 249 6.61 12.22 -20.42
C SER A 249 6.91 11.43 -21.70
N ILE A 250 6.89 10.09 -21.67
CA ILE A 250 7.11 9.26 -22.86
C ILE A 250 5.96 9.40 -23.86
N ILE A 251 4.71 9.47 -23.40
CA ILE A 251 3.55 9.76 -24.27
C ILE A 251 3.69 11.12 -24.94
N ALA A 252 4.16 12.13 -24.21
CA ALA A 252 4.41 13.46 -24.79
C ALA A 252 5.52 13.43 -25.86
N ILE A 253 6.60 12.70 -25.62
CA ILE A 253 7.69 12.50 -26.60
C ILE A 253 7.19 11.72 -27.83
N GLU A 254 6.39 10.66 -27.65
CA GLU A 254 5.77 9.92 -28.75
C GLU A 254 4.88 10.81 -29.63
N ALA A 255 4.04 11.64 -29.00
CA ALA A 255 3.20 12.59 -29.71
C ALA A 255 4.03 13.65 -30.48
N ASP A 256 5.18 14.07 -29.93
CA ASP A 256 6.07 14.99 -30.63
C ASP A 256 6.75 14.34 -31.84
N ILE A 257 7.13 13.07 -31.75
CA ILE A 257 7.68 12.31 -32.87
C ILE A 257 6.65 12.11 -33.98
N GLU A 258 5.40 11.82 -33.62
CA GLU A 258 4.35 11.67 -34.62
C GLU A 258 4.18 12.95 -35.44
N LYS A 259 4.22 14.13 -34.78
CA LYS A 259 4.19 15.44 -35.46
C LYS A 259 5.37 15.63 -36.43
N HIS A 260 6.57 15.21 -36.02
CA HIS A 260 7.80 15.40 -36.81
C HIS A 260 8.00 14.35 -37.93
N THR A 261 7.15 13.32 -38.01
CA THR A 261 7.24 12.28 -39.07
C THR A 261 7.10 12.87 -40.48
N THR A 262 6.22 13.86 -40.65
CA THR A 262 6.01 14.54 -41.93
C THR A 262 7.20 15.45 -42.29
N ILE A 263 7.79 16.12 -41.30
CA ILE A 263 8.96 16.99 -41.47
C ILE A 263 10.18 16.15 -41.90
N VAL A 264 10.43 15.03 -41.22
CA VAL A 264 11.52 14.10 -41.59
C VAL A 264 11.34 13.61 -43.03
N SER A 265 10.13 13.19 -43.40
CA SER A 265 9.83 12.73 -44.75
C SER A 265 10.03 13.82 -45.81
N SER A 266 9.65 15.06 -45.50
CA SER A 266 9.87 16.22 -46.36
C SER A 266 11.36 16.51 -46.57
N VAL A 267 12.15 16.51 -45.50
CA VAL A 267 13.60 16.77 -45.58
C VAL A 267 14.31 15.66 -46.36
N LEU A 268 13.96 14.39 -46.14
CA LEU A 268 14.50 13.27 -46.91
C LEU A 268 14.11 13.36 -48.39
N ALA A 269 12.85 13.68 -48.70
CA ALA A 269 12.39 13.87 -50.07
C ALA A 269 13.12 15.02 -50.79
N LEU A 270 13.34 16.16 -50.11
CA LEU A 270 14.13 17.26 -50.64
C LEU A 270 15.58 16.82 -50.92
N GLY A 271 16.19 16.05 -50.00
CA GLY A 271 17.53 15.50 -50.18
C GLY A 271 17.65 14.54 -51.36
N HIS A 272 16.68 13.64 -51.55
CA HIS A 272 16.66 12.72 -52.69
C HIS A 272 16.42 13.44 -54.02
N ASN A 273 15.51 14.42 -54.05
CA ASN A 273 15.25 15.22 -55.24
C ASN A 273 16.47 16.06 -55.65
N LEU A 274 17.25 16.54 -54.67
CA LEU A 274 18.53 17.19 -54.94
C LEU A 274 19.55 16.24 -55.57
N LEU A 275 19.61 14.99 -55.09
CA LEU A 275 20.49 13.97 -55.65
C LEU A 275 20.10 13.57 -57.09
N SER A 276 18.83 13.65 -57.46
CA SER A 276 18.39 13.37 -58.83
C SER A 276 18.65 14.52 -59.81
N GLU A 277 18.61 15.77 -59.34
CA GLU A 277 18.74 16.97 -60.19
C GLU A 277 20.19 17.43 -60.39
N ILE A 278 21.12 17.03 -59.52
CA ILE A 278 22.55 17.37 -59.63
C ILE A 278 23.30 16.24 -60.36
N ASP A 279 23.90 16.54 -61.50
CA ASP A 279 24.74 15.59 -62.25
C ASP A 279 25.97 15.21 -61.39
N LEU A 280 26.15 13.90 -61.11
CA LEU A 280 26.85 13.31 -59.96
C LEU A 280 28.40 13.47 -59.90
N ARG A 281 28.98 14.50 -60.52
CA ARG A 281 30.43 14.61 -60.72
C ARG A 281 31.22 15.43 -59.68
N SER A 282 30.62 15.98 -58.62
CA SER A 282 31.33 16.80 -57.61
C SER A 282 31.42 16.14 -56.22
N ARG A 283 32.55 16.31 -55.50
CA ARG A 283 32.82 15.70 -54.18
C ARG A 283 31.84 16.14 -53.08
N ASN A 284 31.28 17.34 -53.17
CA ASN A 284 30.37 17.87 -52.15
C ASN A 284 29.01 17.16 -52.18
N ILE A 285 28.63 16.56 -53.31
CA ILE A 285 27.44 15.71 -53.45
C ILE A 285 27.57 14.47 -52.56
N ASN A 286 28.78 13.92 -52.33
CA ASN A 286 28.95 12.73 -51.48
C ASN A 286 28.60 12.95 -50.00
N SER A 287 28.53 14.21 -49.54
CA SER A 287 28.14 14.55 -48.17
C SER A 287 26.62 14.46 -47.95
N ILE A 288 25.82 14.64 -49.01
CA ILE A 288 24.35 14.64 -48.93
C ILE A 288 23.80 13.22 -48.67
N PRO A 289 24.19 12.15 -49.40
CA PRO A 289 23.75 10.79 -49.13
C PRO A 289 24.13 10.33 -47.72
N ARG A 290 25.34 10.68 -47.25
CA ARG A 290 25.78 10.36 -45.88
C ARG A 290 24.92 11.06 -44.83
N THR A 291 24.55 12.31 -45.08
CA THR A 291 23.69 13.09 -44.19
C THR A 291 22.28 12.53 -44.14
N ILE A 292 21.68 12.21 -45.30
CA ILE A 292 20.38 11.55 -45.42
C ILE A 292 20.39 10.24 -44.64
N GLN A 293 21.38 9.37 -44.90
CA GLN A 293 21.52 8.09 -44.19
C GLN A 293 21.66 8.26 -42.68
N SER A 294 22.42 9.27 -42.22
CA SER A 294 22.58 9.56 -40.79
C SER A 294 21.25 9.98 -40.15
N ILE A 295 20.46 10.82 -40.82
CA ILE A 295 19.13 11.23 -40.34
C ILE A 295 18.17 10.03 -40.30
N GLU A 296 18.16 9.19 -41.33
CA GLU A 296 17.36 7.96 -41.36
C GLU A 296 17.71 7.02 -40.21
N GLN A 297 19.00 6.82 -39.94
CA GLN A 297 19.50 5.99 -38.83
C GLN A 297 19.13 6.56 -37.46
N ARG A 298 19.30 7.88 -37.26
CA ARG A 298 18.88 8.55 -36.01
C ARG A 298 17.38 8.40 -35.81
N TRP A 299 16.58 8.61 -36.86
CA TRP A 299 15.13 8.50 -36.82
C TRP A 299 14.65 7.08 -36.47
N THR A 300 15.21 6.04 -37.09
CA THR A 300 14.87 4.65 -36.76
C THR A 300 15.28 4.32 -35.32
N SER A 301 16.49 4.69 -34.93
CA SER A 301 17.01 4.48 -33.56
C SER A 301 16.13 5.16 -32.51
N LEU A 302 15.68 6.40 -32.76
CA LEU A 302 14.80 7.15 -31.88
C LEU A 302 13.47 6.43 -31.64
N LYS A 303 12.81 5.98 -32.72
CA LYS A 303 11.55 5.23 -32.64
C LYS A 303 11.71 3.92 -31.87
N ASP A 304 12.80 3.20 -32.11
CA ASP A 304 13.08 1.94 -31.43
C ASP A 304 13.35 2.13 -29.93
N LEU A 305 14.15 3.15 -29.58
CA LEU A 305 14.46 3.48 -28.19
C LEU A 305 13.20 3.84 -27.40
N ILE A 306 12.29 4.62 -27.98
CA ILE A 306 11.04 5.02 -27.32
C ILE A 306 10.09 3.86 -27.15
N ARG A 307 9.92 3.04 -28.20
CA ARG A 307 9.12 1.82 -28.12
C ARG A 307 9.66 0.90 -27.02
N LYS A 308 10.98 0.73 -26.95
CA LYS A 308 11.64 -0.08 -25.91
C LYS A 308 11.40 0.52 -24.52
N ARG A 309 11.63 1.83 -24.34
CA ARG A 309 11.47 2.49 -23.04
C ARG A 309 10.02 2.49 -22.57
N LYS A 310 9.05 2.69 -23.46
CA LYS A 310 7.62 2.59 -23.16
C LYS A 310 7.26 1.19 -22.67
N LEU A 311 7.70 0.16 -23.39
CA LEU A 311 7.47 -1.22 -22.99
C LEU A 311 8.08 -1.52 -21.61
N GLU A 312 9.30 -1.08 -21.35
CA GLU A 312 9.95 -1.22 -20.03
C GLU A 312 9.17 -0.53 -18.91
N LEU A 313 8.71 0.71 -19.12
CA LEU A 313 7.92 1.44 -18.12
C LEU A 313 6.55 0.77 -17.88
N ASP A 314 5.91 0.28 -18.94
CA ASP A 314 4.61 -0.39 -18.83
C ASP A 314 4.74 -1.75 -18.11
N THR A 315 5.77 -2.54 -18.39
CA THR A 315 6.01 -3.80 -17.66
C THR A 315 6.34 -3.55 -16.19
N GLN A 316 7.17 -2.54 -15.91
CA GLN A 316 7.44 -2.10 -14.54
C GLN A 316 6.14 -1.69 -13.82
N HIS A 317 5.31 -0.87 -14.46
CA HIS A 317 4.04 -0.41 -13.89
C HIS A 317 3.08 -1.57 -13.59
N VAL A 318 2.95 -2.51 -14.51
CA VAL A 318 2.13 -3.72 -14.29
C VAL A 318 2.67 -4.54 -13.12
N SER A 319 4.00 -4.75 -13.06
CA SER A 319 4.61 -5.52 -11.96
C SER A 319 4.36 -4.89 -10.58
N TRP A 320 4.49 -3.56 -10.49
CA TRP A 320 4.20 -2.80 -9.27
C TRP A 320 2.75 -2.89 -8.84
N LYS A 321 1.84 -2.65 -9.79
CA LYS A 321 0.40 -2.73 -9.53
C LYS A 321 -0.01 -4.13 -9.08
N ASN A 322 0.58 -5.17 -9.67
CA ASN A 322 0.32 -6.56 -9.27
C ASN A 322 0.73 -6.84 -7.82
N VAL A 323 1.89 -6.34 -7.38
CA VAL A 323 2.34 -6.47 -5.98
C VAL A 323 1.41 -5.67 -5.05
N GLU A 324 1.05 -4.45 -5.42
CA GLU A 324 0.15 -3.62 -4.60
C GLU A 324 -1.24 -4.25 -4.45
N ASP A 325 -1.81 -4.75 -5.54
CA ASP A 325 -3.11 -5.42 -5.51
C ASP A 325 -3.02 -6.76 -4.76
N ALA A 326 -1.91 -7.48 -4.84
CA ALA A 326 -1.68 -8.69 -4.07
C ALA A 326 -1.58 -8.40 -2.57
N ILE A 327 -0.88 -7.33 -2.16
CA ILE A 327 -0.84 -6.84 -0.77
C ILE A 327 -2.25 -6.52 -0.27
N LYS A 328 -3.07 -5.81 -1.05
CA LYS A 328 -4.47 -5.51 -0.69
C LYS A 328 -5.31 -6.78 -0.51
N ARG A 329 -5.17 -7.75 -1.42
CA ARG A 329 -5.85 -9.05 -1.33
C ARG A 329 -5.42 -9.83 -0.09
N ALA A 330 -4.12 -9.94 0.16
CA ALA A 330 -3.56 -10.63 1.32
C ALA A 330 -3.99 -9.97 2.64
N SER A 331 -3.96 -8.64 2.74
CA SER A 331 -4.41 -7.94 3.95
C SER A 331 -5.89 -8.21 4.26
N LYS A 332 -6.75 -8.21 3.23
CA LYS A 332 -8.17 -8.57 3.40
C LYS A 332 -8.32 -10.03 3.84
N MET A 333 -7.64 -10.95 3.15
CA MET A 333 -7.66 -12.38 3.46
C MET A 333 -7.23 -12.65 4.91
N ILE A 334 -6.11 -12.09 5.35
CA ILE A 334 -5.62 -12.21 6.74
C ILE A 334 -6.66 -11.68 7.73
N THR A 335 -7.31 -10.55 7.43
CA THR A 335 -8.35 -9.97 8.29
C THR A 335 -9.57 -10.91 8.42
N ASP A 336 -9.99 -11.54 7.32
CA ASP A 336 -11.09 -12.49 7.32
C ASP A 336 -10.72 -13.77 8.09
N HIS A 337 -9.47 -14.24 7.95
CA HIS A 337 -8.92 -15.38 8.71
C HIS A 337 -8.79 -15.09 10.21
N GLU A 338 -8.33 -13.90 10.59
CA GLU A 338 -8.28 -13.44 11.99
C GLU A 338 -9.70 -13.39 12.59
N ARG A 339 -10.69 -12.91 11.82
CA ARG A 339 -12.10 -12.90 12.23
C ARG A 339 -12.64 -14.31 12.42
N PHE A 340 -12.37 -15.21 11.48
CA PHE A 340 -12.75 -16.62 11.57
C PHE A 340 -12.15 -17.29 12.81
N LEU A 341 -10.85 -17.10 13.06
CA LEU A 341 -10.19 -17.65 14.25
C LEU A 341 -10.82 -17.14 15.56
N ASN A 342 -11.16 -15.85 15.62
CA ASN A 342 -11.84 -15.27 16.78
C ASN A 342 -13.25 -15.84 16.98
N GLU A 343 -13.98 -16.12 15.90
CA GLU A 343 -15.29 -16.76 15.96
C GLU A 343 -15.19 -18.21 16.47
N VAL A 344 -14.25 -18.98 15.93
CA VAL A 344 -13.95 -20.35 16.38
C VAL A 344 -13.61 -20.36 17.87
N LYS A 345 -12.74 -19.46 18.34
CA LYS A 345 -12.41 -19.33 19.78
C LYS A 345 -13.61 -18.93 20.65
N ARG A 346 -14.57 -18.15 20.15
CA ARG A 346 -15.80 -17.81 20.92
C ARG A 346 -16.71 -19.00 21.12
N THR A 347 -16.63 -20.02 20.25
CA THR A 347 -17.41 -21.26 20.42
C THR A 347 -16.83 -22.21 21.48
N CYS A 348 -15.69 -21.88 22.11
CA CYS A 348 -15.19 -22.53 23.33
C CYS A 348 -16.23 -22.40 24.46
N GLY A 349 -17.15 -23.35 24.54
CA GLY A 349 -18.21 -23.30 25.53
C GLY A 349 -19.39 -24.22 25.27
N GLN A 350 -19.37 -25.08 24.25
CA GLN A 350 -20.44 -26.05 23.99
C GLN A 350 -20.04 -27.49 24.38
N GLY A 351 -19.31 -27.63 25.50
CA GLY A 351 -18.86 -28.91 26.04
C GLY A 351 -17.83 -29.63 25.15
N LEU A 352 -17.62 -30.94 25.42
CA LEU A 352 -16.61 -31.77 24.72
C LEU A 352 -16.83 -31.83 23.22
N GLN A 353 -18.08 -31.90 22.77
CA GLN A 353 -18.38 -31.97 21.34
C GLN A 353 -18.02 -30.66 20.64
N GLY A 354 -18.23 -29.52 21.30
CA GLY A 354 -17.72 -28.22 20.85
C GLY A 354 -16.21 -28.23 20.68
N VAL A 355 -15.44 -28.67 21.68
CA VAL A 355 -13.96 -28.75 21.63
C VAL A 355 -13.48 -29.68 20.50
N LYS A 356 -14.12 -30.84 20.30
CA LYS A 356 -13.80 -31.77 19.20
C LYS A 356 -14.08 -31.16 17.83
N ASN A 357 -15.22 -30.49 17.69
CA ASN A 357 -15.61 -29.83 16.44
C ASN A 357 -14.65 -28.67 16.14
N GLU A 358 -14.32 -27.86 17.14
CA GLU A 358 -13.37 -26.75 17.04
C GLU A 358 -12.00 -27.22 16.54
N TYR A 359 -11.46 -28.28 17.15
CA TYR A 359 -10.18 -28.87 16.72
C TYR A 359 -10.22 -29.32 15.26
N LYS A 360 -11.29 -30.01 14.84
CA LYS A 360 -11.47 -30.44 13.43
C LYS A 360 -11.62 -29.25 12.48
N THR A 361 -12.35 -28.21 12.89
CA THR A 361 -12.50 -26.97 12.12
C THR A 361 -11.16 -26.28 11.93
N LEU A 362 -10.34 -26.16 12.99
CA LEU A 362 -9.00 -25.60 12.91
C LEU A 362 -8.03 -26.48 12.10
N GLU A 363 -8.18 -27.80 12.15
CA GLU A 363 -7.38 -28.72 11.33
C GLU A 363 -7.67 -28.56 9.83
N ASN A 364 -8.93 -28.39 9.46
CA ASN A 364 -9.31 -28.07 8.09
C ASN A 364 -8.83 -26.67 7.69
N PHE A 365 -8.99 -25.70 8.59
CA PHE A 365 -8.54 -24.32 8.39
C PHE A 365 -7.02 -24.23 8.19
N LYS A 366 -6.24 -25.03 8.92
CA LYS A 366 -4.81 -25.14 8.71
C LYS A 366 -4.46 -25.50 7.27
N ARG A 367 -5.19 -26.42 6.63
CA ARG A 367 -4.96 -26.75 5.21
C ARG A 367 -5.24 -25.57 4.28
N THR A 368 -6.19 -24.71 4.62
CA THR A 368 -6.42 -23.46 3.90
C THR A 368 -5.22 -22.53 4.06
N LEU A 369 -4.72 -22.36 5.29
CA LEU A 369 -3.55 -21.53 5.55
C LEU A 369 -2.29 -22.04 4.84
N ASP A 370 -2.08 -23.35 4.76
CA ASP A 370 -0.94 -23.95 4.04
C ASP A 370 -0.97 -23.63 2.53
N ASN A 371 -2.16 -23.41 1.94
CA ASN A 371 -2.28 -22.96 0.55
C ASN A 371 -1.98 -21.47 0.41
N ASP A 372 -2.54 -20.66 1.31
CA ASP A 372 -2.38 -19.21 1.33
C ASP A 372 -0.93 -18.78 1.65
N GLU A 373 -0.15 -19.63 2.33
CA GLU A 373 1.28 -19.40 2.60
C GLU A 373 2.08 -19.17 1.30
N LYS A 374 1.72 -19.88 0.22
CA LYS A 374 2.35 -19.71 -1.09
C LYS A 374 2.08 -18.34 -1.68
N ASP A 375 0.87 -17.82 -1.51
CA ASP A 375 0.49 -16.50 -2.02
C ASP A 375 1.23 -15.39 -1.25
N ILE A 376 1.38 -15.54 0.07
CA ILE A 376 2.17 -14.61 0.90
C ILE A 376 3.65 -14.63 0.50
N GLN A 377 4.23 -15.81 0.26
CA GLN A 377 5.61 -15.94 -0.21
C GLN A 377 5.79 -15.32 -1.61
N GLN A 378 4.84 -15.56 -2.52
CA GLN A 378 4.89 -15.02 -3.88
C GLN A 378 4.90 -13.48 -3.89
N ILE A 379 4.20 -12.82 -2.96
CA ILE A 379 4.26 -11.35 -2.81
C ILE A 379 5.69 -10.90 -2.49
N THR A 380 6.35 -11.61 -1.57
CA THR A 380 7.74 -11.31 -1.16
C THR A 380 8.73 -11.57 -2.30
N ASP A 381 8.54 -12.65 -3.05
CA ASP A 381 9.39 -13.01 -4.19
C ASP A 381 9.25 -12.01 -5.34
N ASN A 382 8.00 -11.64 -5.69
CA ASN A 382 7.73 -10.65 -6.73
C ASN A 382 8.31 -9.28 -6.36
N TYR A 383 8.17 -8.85 -5.10
CA TYR A 383 8.80 -7.62 -4.61
C TYR A 383 10.33 -7.71 -4.70
N SER A 384 10.91 -8.85 -4.31
CA SER A 384 12.37 -9.05 -4.36
C SER A 384 12.90 -9.03 -5.78
N GLU A 385 12.15 -9.57 -6.75
CA GLU A 385 12.48 -9.49 -8.17
C GLU A 385 12.48 -8.05 -8.68
N ILE A 386 11.46 -7.26 -8.31
CA ILE A 386 11.39 -5.83 -8.65
C ILE A 386 12.61 -5.08 -8.10
N ILE A 387 12.95 -5.31 -6.83
CA ILE A 387 14.10 -4.67 -6.17
C ILE A 387 15.43 -5.14 -6.76
N ARG A 388 15.56 -6.41 -7.13
CA ARG A 388 16.77 -6.94 -7.79
C ARG A 388 17.00 -6.27 -9.15
N ASN A 389 15.94 -6.13 -9.93
CA ASN A 389 16.01 -5.51 -11.25
C ASN A 389 16.17 -3.97 -11.14
N HIS A 390 15.59 -3.38 -10.09
CA HIS A 390 15.58 -1.94 -9.85
C HIS A 390 15.83 -1.62 -8.35
N PRO A 391 17.10 -1.57 -7.89
CA PRO A 391 17.43 -1.47 -6.45
C PRO A 391 16.85 -0.27 -5.69
N THR A 392 16.60 0.84 -6.39
CA THR A 392 16.05 2.07 -5.82
C THR A 392 14.51 2.06 -5.76
N ALA A 393 13.88 0.89 -5.98
CA ALA A 393 12.45 0.70 -6.25
C ALA A 393 11.51 1.22 -5.18
N ASP A 394 11.93 1.09 -3.95
CA ASP A 394 11.11 1.39 -2.81
C ASP A 394 11.92 2.26 -1.87
N SER A 395 12.37 3.41 -2.40
CA SER A 395 13.22 4.36 -1.69
C SER A 395 12.53 4.95 -0.45
N THR A 396 11.20 5.08 -0.49
CA THR A 396 10.37 5.46 0.66
C THR A 396 10.14 4.30 1.64
N GLY A 397 10.33 3.05 1.19
CA GLY A 397 10.11 1.85 1.98
C GLY A 397 8.64 1.56 2.29
N GLU A 398 7.70 2.20 1.59
CA GLU A 398 6.27 2.07 1.88
C GLU A 398 5.76 0.66 1.57
N ILE A 399 6.16 0.10 0.42
CA ILE A 399 5.74 -1.24 0.01
C ILE A 399 6.44 -2.29 0.86
N ARG A 400 7.74 -2.11 1.18
CA ARG A 400 8.47 -2.93 2.15
C ARG A 400 7.78 -2.97 3.50
N SER A 401 7.33 -1.83 3.99
CA SER A 401 6.63 -1.74 5.27
C SER A 401 5.31 -2.52 5.24
N LYS A 402 4.53 -2.37 4.18
CA LYS A 402 3.26 -3.10 3.98
C LYS A 402 3.48 -4.62 3.88
N ILE A 403 4.50 -5.07 3.15
CA ILE A 403 4.85 -6.50 3.06
C ILE A 403 5.30 -7.02 4.43
N LYS A 404 6.13 -6.27 5.16
CA LYS A 404 6.56 -6.64 6.52
C LYS A 404 5.38 -6.76 7.48
N GLU A 405 4.42 -5.84 7.40
CA GLU A 405 3.19 -5.90 8.19
C GLU A 405 2.38 -7.16 7.88
N ILE A 406 2.17 -7.47 6.60
CA ILE A 406 1.48 -8.70 6.15
C ILE A 406 2.18 -9.94 6.69
N ASN A 407 3.51 -10.05 6.52
CA ASN A 407 4.27 -11.20 7.00
C ASN A 407 4.19 -11.33 8.52
N THR A 408 4.27 -10.22 9.25
CA THR A 408 4.16 -10.23 10.73
C THR A 408 2.77 -10.70 11.17
N ARG A 409 1.69 -10.19 10.57
CA ARG A 409 0.32 -10.62 10.88
C ARG A 409 0.10 -12.09 10.52
N TRP A 410 0.65 -12.54 9.40
CA TRP A 410 0.61 -13.93 8.96
C TRP A 410 1.29 -14.88 9.97
N GLU A 411 2.50 -14.54 10.41
CA GLU A 411 3.23 -15.30 11.44
C GLU A 411 2.45 -15.39 12.76
N ILE A 412 1.88 -14.26 13.21
CA ILE A 412 1.04 -14.21 14.42
C ILE A 412 -0.20 -15.08 14.26
N LEU A 413 -0.88 -15.02 13.11
CA LEU A 413 -2.07 -15.83 12.81
C LEU A 413 -1.73 -17.32 12.86
N ILE A 414 -0.71 -17.76 12.12
CA ILE A 414 -0.26 -19.17 12.10
C ILE A 414 0.17 -19.62 13.50
N GLY A 415 0.96 -18.81 14.22
CA GLY A 415 1.40 -19.13 15.58
C GLY A 415 0.23 -19.29 16.53
N THR A 416 -0.78 -18.41 16.41
CA THR A 416 -1.99 -18.47 17.22
C THR A 416 -2.84 -19.69 16.91
N VAL A 417 -3.02 -20.05 15.64
CA VAL A 417 -3.74 -21.26 15.22
C VAL A 417 -3.04 -22.51 15.78
N HIS A 418 -1.72 -22.62 15.61
CA HIS A 418 -0.93 -23.74 16.14
C HIS A 418 -1.05 -23.87 17.65
N GLN A 419 -0.91 -22.76 18.39
CA GLN A 419 -1.02 -22.78 19.85
C GLN A 419 -2.44 -23.14 20.30
N THR A 420 -3.47 -22.64 19.62
CA THR A 420 -4.88 -22.96 19.92
C THR A 420 -5.15 -24.44 19.69
N MET A 421 -4.72 -24.99 18.54
CA MET A 421 -4.83 -26.42 18.25
C MET A 421 -4.10 -27.29 19.27
N LYS A 422 -2.88 -26.89 19.69
CA LYS A 422 -2.12 -27.59 20.73
C LYS A 422 -2.87 -27.63 22.06
N ASN A 423 -3.45 -26.50 22.46
CA ASN A 423 -4.25 -26.39 23.68
C ASN A 423 -5.51 -27.28 23.60
N LEU A 424 -6.24 -27.23 22.49
CA LEU A 424 -7.43 -28.07 22.27
C LEU A 424 -7.08 -29.56 22.28
N LYS A 425 -5.99 -29.97 21.63
CA LYS A 425 -5.53 -31.36 21.63
C LYS A 425 -5.17 -31.84 23.04
N TYR A 426 -4.50 -31.00 23.83
CA TYR A 426 -4.20 -31.31 25.21
C TYR A 426 -5.47 -31.43 26.06
N MET A 427 -6.44 -30.52 25.90
CA MET A 427 -7.74 -30.62 26.57
C MET A 427 -8.49 -31.91 26.22
N LEU A 428 -8.50 -32.30 24.95
CA LEU A 428 -9.11 -33.57 24.51
C LEU A 428 -8.42 -34.79 25.14
N SER A 429 -7.09 -34.76 25.31
CA SER A 429 -6.34 -35.80 26.00
C SER A 429 -6.70 -35.88 27.48
N VAL A 430 -6.67 -34.74 28.19
CA VAL A 430 -7.02 -34.67 29.62
C VAL A 430 -8.45 -35.13 29.86
N HIS A 431 -9.38 -34.77 28.96
CA HIS A 431 -10.76 -35.25 29.02
C HIS A 431 -10.85 -36.77 28.82
N GLY A 432 -10.11 -37.33 27.87
CA GLY A 432 -10.07 -38.79 27.66
C GLY A 432 -9.55 -39.54 28.88
N ASP A 433 -8.46 -39.04 29.49
CA ASP A 433 -7.87 -39.62 30.71
C ASP A 433 -8.81 -39.52 31.91
N PHE A 434 -9.49 -38.38 32.06
CA PHE A 434 -10.50 -38.16 33.08
C PHE A 434 -11.63 -39.19 32.95
N GLN A 435 -12.21 -39.33 31.75
CA GLN A 435 -13.34 -40.22 31.51
C GLN A 435 -12.97 -41.70 31.75
N LEU A 436 -11.85 -42.16 31.21
CA LEU A 436 -11.37 -43.54 31.42
C LEU A 436 -11.19 -43.87 32.91
N ARG A 437 -10.60 -42.94 33.68
CA ARG A 437 -10.37 -43.16 35.11
C ARG A 437 -11.63 -43.05 35.94
N GLN A 438 -12.55 -42.15 35.55
CA GLN A 438 -13.88 -42.06 36.16
C GLN A 438 -14.62 -43.39 36.01
N ASP A 439 -14.65 -43.98 34.81
CA ASP A 439 -15.31 -45.26 34.55
C ASP A 439 -14.70 -46.40 35.37
N LEU A 440 -13.36 -46.49 35.43
CA LEU A 440 -12.65 -47.50 36.21
C LEU A 440 -12.90 -47.36 37.73
N LEU A 441 -12.94 -46.13 38.26
CA LEU A 441 -13.25 -45.90 39.67
C LEU A 441 -14.72 -46.18 39.99
N GLY A 442 -15.64 -45.89 39.07
CA GLY A 442 -17.07 -46.19 39.23
C GLY A 442 -17.36 -47.70 39.31
N LEU A 443 -16.73 -48.50 38.44
CA LEU A 443 -16.81 -49.96 38.51
C LEU A 443 -16.27 -50.48 39.84
N TRP A 444 -15.07 -50.04 40.23
CA TRP A 444 -14.44 -50.42 41.49
C TRP A 444 -15.30 -50.06 42.71
N LEU A 445 -15.98 -48.90 42.71
CA LEU A 445 -16.89 -48.55 43.80
C LEU A 445 -18.09 -49.50 43.88
N THR A 446 -18.65 -49.86 42.73
CA THR A 446 -19.81 -50.75 42.66
C THR A 446 -19.45 -52.12 43.23
N ASP A 447 -18.26 -52.64 42.89
CA ASP A 447 -17.74 -53.89 43.44
C ASP A 447 -17.55 -53.81 44.96
N LEU A 448 -16.98 -52.70 45.46
CA LEU A 448 -16.80 -52.49 46.90
C LEU A 448 -18.12 -52.35 47.67
N ASP A 449 -19.12 -51.67 47.10
CA ASP A 449 -20.44 -51.48 47.73
C ASP A 449 -21.20 -52.81 47.86
N ILE A 450 -21.09 -53.67 46.84
CA ILE A 450 -21.61 -55.05 46.87
C ILE A 450 -20.90 -55.87 47.96
N LEU A 451 -19.58 -55.79 48.04
CA LEU A 451 -18.80 -56.50 49.07
C LEU A 451 -19.18 -56.05 50.48
N LEU A 452 -19.36 -54.74 50.72
CA LEU A 452 -19.77 -54.24 52.03
C LEU A 452 -21.20 -54.70 52.38
N THR A 453 -22.14 -54.58 51.44
CA THR A 453 -23.54 -55.00 51.64
C THR A 453 -23.62 -56.48 52.02
N ASN A 454 -22.82 -57.32 51.35
CA ASN A 454 -22.73 -58.75 51.68
C ASN A 454 -22.21 -58.98 53.10
N LEU A 455 -21.18 -58.24 53.54
CA LEU A 455 -20.61 -58.38 54.88
C LEU A 455 -21.55 -57.91 56.00
N GLU A 456 -22.29 -56.83 55.76
CA GLU A 456 -23.22 -56.22 56.73
C GLU A 456 -24.50 -57.05 56.92
N HIS A 457 -25.07 -57.59 55.84
CA HIS A 457 -26.45 -58.11 55.87
C HIS A 457 -26.59 -59.59 55.54
N LEU A 458 -25.62 -60.21 54.87
CA LEU A 458 -25.78 -61.55 54.29
C LEU A 458 -24.74 -62.57 54.78
N SER A 459 -23.62 -62.10 55.34
CA SER A 459 -22.53 -62.96 55.79
C SER A 459 -22.80 -63.55 57.19
N GLU A 460 -22.75 -64.88 57.30
CA GLU A 460 -22.80 -65.62 58.57
C GLU A 460 -21.40 -65.83 59.18
N ALA A 461 -20.35 -65.22 58.61
CA ALA A 461 -18.98 -65.39 59.06
C ALA A 461 -18.78 -64.90 60.52
N PRO A 462 -17.89 -65.54 61.29
CA PRO A 462 -17.59 -65.10 62.65
C PRO A 462 -16.99 -63.70 62.65
N SER A 463 -17.22 -62.94 63.74
CA SER A 463 -16.92 -61.51 63.82
C SER A 463 -15.45 -61.17 63.53
N ASN A 464 -14.52 -62.07 63.83
CA ASN A 464 -13.08 -61.91 63.55
C ASN A 464 -12.73 -61.96 62.06
N GLU A 465 -13.40 -62.80 61.27
CA GLU A 465 -13.23 -62.92 59.81
C GLU A 465 -13.76 -61.67 59.11
N LYS A 466 -14.94 -61.19 59.54
CA LYS A 466 -15.52 -59.93 59.04
C LYS A 466 -14.60 -58.73 59.29
N ILE A 467 -13.93 -58.68 60.44
CA ILE A 467 -12.97 -57.60 60.75
C ILE A 467 -11.77 -57.62 59.78
N ARG A 468 -11.21 -58.79 59.47
CA ARG A 468 -10.09 -58.89 58.50
C ARG A 468 -10.48 -58.42 57.11
N GLN A 469 -11.64 -58.81 56.62
CA GLN A 469 -12.11 -58.39 55.29
C GLN A 469 -12.34 -56.88 55.22
N LEU A 470 -12.84 -56.28 56.31
CA LEU A 470 -12.94 -54.82 56.42
C LEU A 470 -11.56 -54.12 56.42
N ASP A 471 -10.55 -54.70 57.06
CA ASP A 471 -9.17 -54.16 57.04
C ASP A 471 -8.55 -54.23 55.62
N ASP A 472 -8.83 -55.29 54.86
CA ASP A 472 -8.38 -55.42 53.47
C ASP A 472 -9.07 -54.41 52.54
N MET A 473 -10.38 -54.19 52.72
CA MET A 473 -11.12 -53.14 52.01
C MET A 473 -10.59 -51.74 52.34
N ASP A 474 -10.30 -51.45 53.62
CA ASP A 474 -9.74 -50.16 54.04
C ASP A 474 -8.36 -49.92 53.39
N ARG A 475 -7.52 -50.95 53.26
CA ARG A 475 -6.23 -50.88 52.56
C ARG A 475 -6.42 -50.55 51.08
N GLU A 476 -7.35 -51.23 50.41
CA GLU A 476 -7.64 -50.99 49.00
C GLU A 476 -8.15 -49.56 48.74
N ILE A 477 -8.97 -49.02 49.65
CA ILE A 477 -9.44 -47.63 49.60
C ILE A 477 -8.26 -46.65 49.68
N GLN A 478 -7.29 -46.88 50.57
CA GLN A 478 -6.10 -46.03 50.68
C GLN A 478 -5.26 -46.06 49.40
N GLU A 479 -5.12 -47.22 48.76
CA GLU A 479 -4.36 -47.37 47.52
C GLU A 479 -4.99 -46.60 46.34
N LYS A 480 -6.32 -46.50 46.28
CA LYS A 480 -7.02 -45.77 45.22
C LYS A 480 -7.10 -44.25 45.45
N GLN A 481 -6.81 -43.76 46.66
CA GLN A 481 -6.93 -42.34 47.00
C GLN A 481 -6.12 -41.42 46.08
N THR A 482 -4.91 -41.83 45.68
CA THR A 482 -4.06 -41.08 44.73
C THR A 482 -4.67 -40.98 43.33
N LYS A 483 -5.39 -42.01 42.89
CA LYS A 483 -6.07 -42.03 41.58
C LYS A 483 -7.28 -41.10 41.60
N ILE A 484 -7.99 -41.01 42.71
CA ILE A 484 -9.13 -40.10 42.92
C ILE A 484 -8.66 -38.64 42.85
N GLU A 485 -7.54 -38.33 43.50
CA GLU A 485 -6.96 -36.98 43.47
C GLU A 485 -6.51 -36.56 42.08
N TYR A 486 -5.94 -37.48 41.30
CA TYR A 486 -5.60 -37.23 39.89
C TYR A 486 -6.85 -36.88 39.07
N VAL A 487 -7.95 -37.63 39.21
CA VAL A 487 -9.20 -37.37 38.49
C VAL A 487 -9.80 -36.02 38.90
N ARG A 488 -9.72 -35.65 40.19
CA ARG A 488 -10.10 -34.32 40.69
C ARG A 488 -9.27 -33.21 40.04
N THR A 489 -7.96 -33.40 39.92
CA THR A 489 -7.06 -32.45 39.25
C THR A 489 -7.42 -32.27 37.78
N CYS A 490 -7.66 -33.37 37.05
CA CYS A 490 -8.10 -33.32 35.66
C CYS A 490 -9.44 -32.58 35.50
N ALA A 491 -10.41 -32.85 36.39
CA ALA A 491 -11.71 -32.20 36.34
C ALA A 491 -11.63 -30.70 36.62
N ASN A 492 -10.85 -30.30 37.63
CA ASN A 492 -10.62 -28.88 37.94
C ASN A 492 -9.94 -28.14 36.79
N TYR A 493 -8.95 -28.77 36.14
CA TYR A 493 -8.32 -28.23 34.94
C TYR A 493 -9.34 -28.01 33.81
N LEU A 494 -10.17 -29.01 33.52
CA LEU A 494 -11.19 -28.92 32.47
C LEU A 494 -12.26 -27.87 32.80
N LEU A 495 -12.76 -27.82 34.04
CA LEU A 495 -13.71 -26.80 34.52
C LEU A 495 -13.15 -25.38 34.40
N SER A 496 -11.85 -25.18 34.66
CA SER A 496 -11.21 -23.87 34.53
C SER A 496 -11.11 -23.39 33.06
N LYS A 497 -11.29 -24.29 32.09
CA LYS A 497 -11.12 -24.01 30.66
C LYS A 497 -12.39 -24.16 29.83
N THR A 498 -13.48 -24.72 30.37
CA THR A 498 -14.74 -24.92 29.65
C THR A 498 -15.92 -24.26 30.34
N ILE A 499 -16.75 -23.54 29.57
CA ILE A 499 -17.93 -22.80 30.08
C ILE A 499 -19.13 -23.73 30.29
N ASP A 500 -19.32 -24.75 29.45
CA ASP A 500 -20.40 -25.73 29.65
C ASP A 500 -19.97 -26.78 30.67
N ALA A 501 -20.10 -26.36 31.91
CA ALA A 501 -19.83 -27.19 33.05
C ALA A 501 -20.87 -28.32 33.16
N ARG A 502 -22.06 -28.32 32.54
CA ARG A 502 -23.14 -29.24 32.95
C ARG A 502 -22.76 -30.73 32.94
N GLY A 503 -22.18 -31.22 31.85
CA GLY A 503 -21.70 -32.62 31.78
C GLY A 503 -20.55 -32.88 32.76
N LEU A 504 -19.58 -31.96 32.84
CA LEU A 504 -18.48 -32.07 33.80
C LEU A 504 -18.90 -31.89 35.27
N THR A 505 -19.97 -31.14 35.52
CA THR A 505 -20.55 -30.85 36.84
C THR A 505 -21.36 -32.05 37.28
N ILE A 506 -22.08 -32.72 36.37
CA ILE A 506 -22.72 -34.00 36.65
C ILE A 506 -21.65 -35.03 37.02
N ASN A 507 -20.58 -35.15 36.22
CA ASN A 507 -19.49 -36.07 36.51
C ASN A 507 -18.73 -35.69 37.80
N MET A 508 -18.58 -34.39 38.10
CA MET A 508 -18.00 -33.92 39.37
C MET A 508 -18.93 -34.14 40.56
N ASN A 509 -20.23 -34.03 40.38
CA ASN A 509 -21.22 -34.37 41.40
C ASN A 509 -21.21 -35.88 41.65
N GLU A 510 -21.06 -36.71 40.61
CA GLU A 510 -20.88 -38.15 40.74
C GLU A 510 -19.56 -38.49 41.45
N LEU A 511 -18.46 -37.80 41.12
CA LEU A 511 -17.18 -37.97 41.81
C LEU A 511 -17.23 -37.49 43.26
N THR A 512 -17.99 -36.43 43.55
CA THR A 512 -18.23 -35.92 44.90
C THR A 512 -19.09 -36.89 45.70
N LYS A 513 -20.16 -37.41 45.09
CA LYS A 513 -20.98 -38.50 45.64
C LYS A 513 -20.13 -39.73 45.92
N PHE A 514 -19.25 -40.11 45.00
CA PHE A 514 -18.29 -41.20 45.18
C PHE A 514 -17.34 -40.94 46.35
N CYS A 515 -16.77 -39.74 46.47
CA CYS A 515 -15.92 -39.37 47.62
C CYS A 515 -16.69 -39.36 48.94
N GLN A 516 -18.00 -39.10 48.89
CA GLN A 516 -18.87 -39.14 50.04
C GLN A 516 -19.26 -40.58 50.40
N GLN A 517 -19.58 -41.41 49.41
CA GLN A 517 -19.81 -42.84 49.58
C GLN A 517 -18.58 -43.52 50.15
N LEU A 518 -17.36 -43.27 49.64
CA LEU A 518 -16.13 -43.79 50.25
C LEU A 518 -15.97 -43.34 51.71
N ARG A 519 -16.22 -42.07 52.01
CA ARG A 519 -16.18 -41.57 53.40
C ARG A 519 -17.20 -42.27 54.29
N ASP A 520 -18.40 -42.50 53.78
CA ASP A 520 -19.47 -43.18 54.50
C ASP A 520 -19.17 -44.67 54.69
N LEU A 521 -18.63 -45.35 53.68
CA LEU A 521 -18.17 -46.73 53.74
C LEU A 521 -17.01 -46.87 54.75
N THR A 522 -16.02 -45.96 54.74
CA THR A 522 -14.94 -45.92 55.75
C THR A 522 -15.47 -45.64 57.16
N LYS A 523 -16.46 -44.74 57.31
CA LYS A 523 -17.13 -44.47 58.60
C LYS A 523 -17.92 -45.70 59.09
N ARG A 524 -18.64 -46.38 58.19
CA ARG A 524 -19.42 -47.59 58.46
C ARG A 524 -18.53 -48.77 58.81
N SER A 525 -17.48 -49.04 58.05
CA SER A 525 -16.45 -50.05 58.36
C SER A 525 -15.87 -49.88 59.77
N ARG A 526 -15.55 -48.63 60.16
CA ARG A 526 -14.94 -48.31 61.47
C ARG A 526 -15.88 -48.37 62.67
N SER A 527 -17.20 -48.29 62.46
CA SER A 527 -18.18 -48.21 63.56
C SER A 527 -18.37 -49.56 64.28
N PRO A 528 -18.75 -50.66 63.61
CA PRO A 528 -18.88 -51.97 64.22
C PRO A 528 -17.56 -52.50 64.80
N GLN A 529 -16.43 -52.23 64.12
CA GLN A 529 -15.09 -52.62 64.58
C GLN A 529 -14.77 -52.15 66.00
N ARG A 530 -15.25 -50.96 66.41
CA ARG A 530 -14.95 -50.39 67.74
C ARG A 530 -15.78 -51.01 68.86
N TYR A 531 -17.07 -51.28 68.62
CA TYR A 531 -17.96 -51.86 69.64
C TYR A 531 -17.74 -53.35 69.84
N PHE A 532 -17.45 -54.10 68.77
CA PHE A 532 -17.08 -55.51 68.91
C PHE A 532 -15.77 -55.67 69.70
N ARG A 533 -14.81 -54.74 69.57
CA ARG A 533 -13.58 -54.72 70.37
C ARG A 533 -13.82 -54.32 71.83
N LEU A 534 -14.80 -53.44 72.11
CA LEU A 534 -15.20 -53.06 73.48
C LEU A 534 -15.82 -54.25 74.21
N ARG A 535 -16.78 -54.93 73.57
CA ARG A 535 -17.45 -56.13 74.09
C ARG A 535 -16.45 -57.24 74.43
N ASP A 536 -15.56 -57.55 73.49
CA ASP A 536 -14.51 -58.56 73.66
C ASP A 536 -13.54 -58.20 74.80
N ARG A 537 -13.19 -56.93 74.97
CA ARG A 537 -12.35 -56.47 76.09
C ARG A 537 -13.06 -56.54 77.45
N PHE A 538 -14.37 -56.23 77.46
CA PHE A 538 -15.18 -56.29 78.68
C PHE A 538 -15.33 -57.74 79.15
N PHE A 539 -15.73 -58.67 78.29
CA PHE A 539 -15.84 -60.09 78.67
C PHE A 539 -14.50 -60.71 79.10
N ARG A 540 -13.37 -60.35 78.48
CA ARG A 540 -12.03 -60.77 78.94
C ARG A 540 -11.68 -60.26 80.35
N SER A 541 -12.20 -59.09 80.72
CA SER A 541 -12.01 -58.51 82.07
C SER A 541 -13.04 -59.07 83.07
N TYR A 542 -14.20 -59.51 82.57
CA TYR A 542 -15.31 -60.10 83.32
C TYR A 542 -15.06 -61.57 83.69
N ASP A 543 -14.44 -62.35 82.80
CA ASP A 543 -14.05 -63.75 83.03
C ASP A 543 -13.08 -63.92 84.23
N GLN A 544 -12.51 -62.84 84.75
CA GLN A 544 -11.65 -62.86 85.95
C GLN A 544 -12.42 -62.76 87.27
N ILE A 545 -13.73 -62.47 87.24
CA ILE A 545 -14.57 -62.20 88.42
C ILE A 545 -15.73 -63.21 88.41
N GLU A 546 -15.56 -64.37 89.04
CA GLU A 546 -16.57 -65.45 89.08
C GLU A 546 -17.90 -64.97 89.70
N LEU A 547 -18.91 -64.68 88.88
CA LEU A 547 -20.31 -64.56 89.32
C LEU A 547 -21.24 -65.27 88.33
N GLY A 548 -21.84 -66.37 88.78
CA GLY A 548 -22.76 -67.24 88.02
C GLY A 548 -24.01 -66.52 87.51
N ASP A 549 -25.08 -66.48 88.31
CA ASP A 549 -26.43 -66.04 87.87
C ASP A 549 -26.53 -64.58 87.37
N GLN A 550 -25.48 -63.78 87.55
CA GLN A 550 -25.41 -62.40 87.07
C GLN A 550 -24.91 -62.27 85.63
N TYR A 551 -24.39 -63.33 85.00
CA TYR A 551 -23.85 -63.25 83.63
C TYR A 551 -24.91 -62.90 82.59
N GLN A 552 -26.12 -63.47 82.70
CA GLN A 552 -27.25 -63.17 81.81
C GLN A 552 -27.67 -61.69 81.94
N ARG A 553 -27.74 -61.19 83.18
CA ARG A 553 -28.07 -59.81 83.50
C ARG A 553 -27.00 -58.83 83.04
N ALA A 554 -25.72 -59.20 83.17
CA ALA A 554 -24.60 -58.43 82.64
C ALA A 554 -24.63 -58.35 81.12
N GLN A 555 -25.01 -59.43 80.42
CA GLN A 555 -25.21 -59.41 78.97
C GLN A 555 -26.34 -58.46 78.55
N GLU A 556 -27.46 -58.45 79.27
CA GLU A 556 -28.58 -57.54 79.01
C GLU A 556 -28.17 -56.08 79.24
N LEU A 557 -27.58 -55.76 80.39
CA LEU A 557 -27.10 -54.42 80.71
C LEU A 557 -26.02 -53.93 79.74
N LEU A 558 -25.12 -54.82 79.29
CA LEU A 558 -24.13 -54.50 78.25
C LEU A 558 -24.76 -54.31 76.87
N SER A 559 -25.80 -55.07 76.53
CA SER A 559 -26.53 -54.89 75.28
C SER A 559 -27.26 -53.54 75.28
N ASP A 560 -27.92 -53.18 76.39
CA ASP A 560 -28.56 -51.87 76.55
C ASP A 560 -27.50 -50.74 76.53
N PHE A 561 -26.34 -50.98 77.14
CA PHE A 561 -25.20 -50.06 77.09
C PHE A 561 -24.64 -49.90 75.66
N GLU A 562 -24.46 -50.99 74.91
CA GLU A 562 -24.05 -51.00 73.50
C GLU A 562 -25.06 -50.27 72.61
N ASP A 563 -26.35 -50.52 72.80
CA ASP A 563 -27.42 -49.87 72.04
C ASP A 563 -27.45 -48.36 72.30
N ILE A 564 -27.32 -47.94 73.56
CA ILE A 564 -27.21 -46.52 73.90
C ILE A 564 -25.91 -45.92 73.33
N LEU A 565 -24.78 -46.63 73.36
CA LEU A 565 -23.51 -46.17 72.78
C LEU A 565 -23.58 -46.00 71.25
N VAL A 566 -24.16 -46.98 70.55
CA VAL A 566 -24.36 -46.94 69.08
C VAL A 566 -25.31 -45.79 68.72
N GLN A 567 -26.41 -45.66 69.47
CA GLN A 567 -27.33 -44.54 69.28
C GLN A 567 -26.67 -43.19 69.54
N ILE A 568 -25.89 -43.04 70.63
CA ILE A 568 -25.19 -41.80 70.97
C ILE A 568 -24.14 -41.46 69.92
N ASN A 569 -23.34 -42.41 69.45
CA ASN A 569 -22.29 -42.13 68.47
C ASN A 569 -22.85 -41.84 67.07
N GLY A 570 -23.88 -42.57 66.63
CA GLY A 570 -24.58 -42.27 65.36
C GLY A 570 -25.21 -40.87 65.40
N ASP A 571 -25.80 -40.53 66.54
CA ASP A 571 -26.37 -39.22 66.81
C ASP A 571 -25.33 -38.10 66.92
N PHE A 572 -24.16 -38.38 67.49
CA PHE A 572 -23.05 -37.44 67.64
C PHE A 572 -22.34 -37.21 66.31
N LEU A 573 -22.13 -38.23 65.48
CA LEU A 573 -21.56 -38.06 64.15
C LEU A 573 -22.44 -37.17 63.26
N ALA A 574 -23.75 -37.46 63.19
CA ALA A 574 -24.71 -36.68 62.40
C ALA A 574 -24.84 -35.21 62.87
N LYS A 575 -24.62 -34.94 64.16
CA LYS A 575 -24.69 -33.59 64.73
C LYS A 575 -23.35 -32.89 64.73
N GLU A 576 -22.24 -33.56 64.96
CA GLU A 576 -20.89 -33.00 64.88
C GLU A 576 -20.62 -32.50 63.46
N GLU A 577 -21.09 -33.20 62.43
CA GLU A 577 -21.07 -32.73 61.04
C GLU A 577 -21.93 -31.46 60.86
N ARG A 578 -23.08 -31.38 61.54
CA ARG A 578 -23.98 -30.19 61.55
C ARG A 578 -23.51 -29.04 62.44
N PHE A 579 -22.67 -29.31 63.44
CA PHE A 579 -22.01 -28.29 64.28
C PHE A 579 -20.69 -27.85 63.66
N ARG A 580 -20.07 -28.67 62.82
CA ARG A 580 -18.92 -28.29 61.97
C ARG A 580 -19.36 -27.55 60.70
N SER A 581 -20.57 -27.79 60.19
CA SER A 581 -21.15 -26.99 59.10
C SER A 581 -21.31 -25.52 59.52
N GLU A 582 -21.18 -24.61 58.56
CA GLU A 582 -21.28 -23.17 58.77
C GLU A 582 -22.57 -22.78 59.49
N THR A 583 -22.43 -21.88 60.46
CA THR A 583 -23.56 -21.19 61.06
C THR A 583 -24.09 -20.22 60.00
N SER A 584 -25.30 -20.46 59.47
CA SER A 584 -25.86 -19.66 58.36
C SER A 584 -25.98 -18.19 58.75
N ILE A 585 -25.33 -17.30 58.01
CA ILE A 585 -25.19 -15.88 58.34
C ILE A 585 -25.82 -14.94 57.30
N SER A 586 -26.11 -15.36 56.06
CA SER A 586 -26.31 -14.35 55.01
C SER A 586 -27.73 -13.86 54.75
N VAL A 587 -28.81 -14.55 55.15
CA VAL A 587 -30.18 -14.07 54.81
C VAL A 587 -31.25 -14.39 55.87
N HIS A 588 -31.05 -15.36 56.77
CA HIS A 588 -32.10 -15.84 57.69
C HIS A 588 -31.91 -15.46 59.17
N VAL A 589 -31.01 -14.53 59.49
CA VAL A 589 -30.81 -14.08 60.89
C VAL A 589 -32.06 -13.35 61.43
N GLU A 590 -32.85 -12.73 60.55
CA GLU A 590 -34.14 -12.09 60.88
C GLU A 590 -35.29 -13.10 61.04
N ASP A 591 -35.22 -14.28 60.39
CA ASP A 591 -36.25 -15.33 60.45
C ASP A 591 -36.08 -16.27 61.66
N LEU A 592 -34.95 -16.21 62.36
CA LEU A 592 -34.68 -17.06 63.51
C LEU A 592 -35.35 -16.50 64.78
N PRO A 593 -36.20 -17.27 65.48
CA PRO A 593 -36.82 -16.85 66.73
C PRO A 593 -35.76 -16.37 67.74
N ILE A 594 -36.10 -15.36 68.54
CA ILE A 594 -35.21 -14.76 69.56
C ILE A 594 -34.64 -15.84 70.51
N GLU A 595 -35.35 -16.96 70.69
CA GLU A 595 -34.99 -18.09 71.54
C GLU A 595 -34.10 -19.17 70.89
N PHE A 596 -33.73 -19.07 69.60
CA PHE A 596 -32.93 -20.11 68.94
C PHE A 596 -31.49 -20.10 69.47
N THR A 597 -31.08 -21.20 70.11
CA THR A 597 -29.70 -21.44 70.56
C THR A 597 -29.24 -22.86 70.20
N TYR A 598 -27.99 -22.99 69.79
CA TYR A 598 -27.28 -24.24 69.54
C TYR A 598 -27.25 -25.14 70.78
N THR A 599 -27.21 -24.54 71.97
CA THR A 599 -27.38 -25.24 73.25
C THR A 599 -28.75 -25.92 73.41
N ARG A 600 -29.85 -25.34 72.86
CA ARG A 600 -31.19 -25.97 72.90
C ARG A 600 -31.27 -27.21 72.01
N ILE A 601 -30.51 -27.27 70.93
CA ILE A 601 -30.41 -28.42 70.03
C ILE A 601 -29.76 -29.64 70.70
N LEU A 602 -28.92 -29.43 71.72
CA LEU A 602 -28.25 -30.50 72.47
C LEU A 602 -29.11 -31.09 73.62
N THR A 603 -30.33 -30.59 73.86
CA THR A 603 -31.18 -31.02 74.98
C THR A 603 -31.55 -32.51 74.94
N THR A 604 -31.92 -33.03 73.78
CA THR A 604 -32.22 -34.46 73.59
C THR A 604 -30.98 -35.33 73.82
N LYS A 605 -29.79 -34.81 73.49
CA LYS A 605 -28.51 -35.51 73.67
C LYS A 605 -28.03 -35.51 75.11
N ARG A 606 -28.28 -34.42 75.83
CA ARG A 606 -28.06 -34.34 77.28
C ARG A 606 -28.87 -35.42 78.00
N ARG A 607 -30.10 -35.70 77.55
CA ARG A 607 -30.92 -36.81 78.08
C ARG A 607 -30.30 -38.18 77.80
N LYS A 608 -29.77 -38.42 76.60
CA LYS A 608 -29.12 -39.71 76.26
C LYS A 608 -27.79 -39.93 76.99
N ILE A 609 -26.95 -38.90 77.12
CA ILE A 609 -25.74 -38.95 77.97
C ILE A 609 -26.10 -39.22 79.44
N LYS A 610 -27.22 -38.65 79.91
CA LYS A 610 -27.72 -38.94 81.25
C LYS A 610 -28.13 -40.40 81.40
N ALA A 611 -28.88 -40.94 80.43
CA ALA A 611 -29.25 -42.36 80.39
C ALA A 611 -28.01 -43.27 80.36
N LEU A 612 -26.97 -42.93 79.59
CA LEU A 612 -25.71 -43.67 79.58
C LEU A 612 -25.03 -43.67 80.96
N ARG A 613 -25.00 -42.53 81.67
CA ARG A 613 -24.48 -42.46 83.04
C ARG A 613 -25.33 -43.25 84.03
N GLU A 614 -26.64 -43.27 83.85
CA GLU A 614 -27.56 -44.06 84.68
C GLU A 614 -27.32 -45.57 84.50
N ILE A 615 -27.10 -46.05 83.28
CA ILE A 615 -26.73 -47.46 83.04
C ILE A 615 -25.34 -47.79 83.62
N ILE A 616 -24.35 -46.89 83.47
CA ILE A 616 -23.02 -47.09 84.09
C ILE A 616 -23.16 -47.21 85.62
N GLN A 617 -24.04 -46.42 86.21
CA GLN A 617 -24.32 -46.46 87.64
C GLN A 617 -25.07 -47.73 88.06
N GLU A 618 -25.97 -48.25 87.21
CA GLU A 618 -26.67 -49.53 87.42
C GLU A 618 -25.68 -50.70 87.35
N ILE A 619 -24.74 -50.67 86.40
CA ILE A 619 -23.61 -51.61 86.32
C ILE A 619 -22.75 -51.54 87.60
N GLU A 620 -22.51 -50.34 88.14
CA GLU A 620 -21.74 -50.16 89.38
C GLU A 620 -22.40 -50.84 90.58
N GLN A 621 -23.73 -50.71 90.67
CA GLN A 621 -24.52 -51.25 91.77
C GLN A 621 -24.70 -52.76 91.69
N GLU A 622 -24.93 -53.30 90.49
CA GLU A 622 -25.21 -54.73 90.30
C GLU A 622 -23.94 -55.58 90.15
N LEU A 623 -22.90 -55.05 89.48
CA LEU A 623 -21.71 -55.81 89.05
C LEU A 623 -20.40 -55.35 89.71
N GLY A 624 -20.38 -54.17 90.33
CA GLY A 624 -19.30 -53.69 91.19
C GLY A 624 -18.35 -52.66 90.57
N HIS A 625 -17.70 -51.88 91.45
CA HIS A 625 -16.95 -50.66 91.12
C HIS A 625 -15.73 -50.87 90.19
N LEU A 626 -15.03 -52.00 90.29
CA LEU A 626 -13.84 -52.29 89.46
C LEU A 626 -14.16 -52.40 87.96
N LEU A 627 -15.34 -52.93 87.63
CA LEU A 627 -15.80 -53.05 86.25
C LEU A 627 -16.21 -51.69 85.68
N VAL A 628 -16.78 -50.83 86.52
CA VAL A 628 -17.14 -49.45 86.16
C VAL A 628 -15.90 -48.57 85.99
N ASP A 629 -14.86 -48.75 86.79
CA ASP A 629 -13.59 -48.05 86.57
C ASP A 629 -12.96 -48.44 85.22
N ASN A 630 -13.02 -49.72 84.85
CA ASN A 630 -12.55 -50.18 83.55
C ASN A 630 -13.40 -49.65 82.38
N LEU A 631 -14.73 -49.56 82.55
CA LEU A 631 -15.64 -48.97 81.56
C LEU A 631 -15.47 -47.46 81.42
N ASN A 632 -15.38 -46.74 82.53
CA ASN A 632 -15.19 -45.28 82.55
C ASN A 632 -13.83 -44.89 81.98
N ASN A 633 -12.81 -45.76 82.14
CA ASN A 633 -11.50 -45.58 81.55
C ASN A 633 -11.38 -46.21 80.14
N ASP A 634 -12.42 -46.86 79.62
CA ASP A 634 -12.35 -47.43 78.29
C ASP A 634 -12.29 -46.32 77.23
N PRO A 635 -11.34 -46.39 76.27
CA PRO A 635 -11.19 -45.39 75.22
C PRO A 635 -12.47 -45.03 74.46
N VAL A 636 -13.42 -45.95 74.30
CA VAL A 636 -14.69 -45.70 73.60
C VAL A 636 -15.61 -44.81 74.42
N VAL A 637 -15.73 -45.07 75.72
CA VAL A 637 -16.57 -44.30 76.65
C VAL A 637 -15.94 -42.92 76.90
N VAL A 638 -14.62 -42.87 77.10
CA VAL A 638 -13.86 -41.62 77.23
C VAL A 638 -14.00 -40.76 75.96
N ASP A 639 -13.85 -41.33 74.76
CA ASP A 639 -14.00 -40.58 73.50
C ASP A 639 -15.41 -39.99 73.35
N ILE A 640 -16.46 -40.73 73.73
CA ILE A 640 -17.85 -40.24 73.69
C ILE A 640 -18.08 -39.11 74.70
N MET A 641 -17.54 -39.22 75.90
CA MET A 641 -17.63 -38.19 76.94
C MET A 641 -16.84 -36.92 76.54
N ASP A 642 -15.66 -37.09 75.95
CA ASP A 642 -14.87 -35.99 75.41
C ASP A 642 -15.53 -35.34 74.20
N LYS A 643 -16.16 -36.12 73.32
CA LYS A 643 -16.98 -35.60 72.21
C LYS A 643 -18.16 -34.80 72.72
N TRP A 644 -18.86 -35.28 73.76
CA TRP A 644 -19.94 -34.55 74.38
C TRP A 644 -19.49 -33.21 74.97
N ASN A 645 -18.37 -33.21 75.70
CA ASN A 645 -17.78 -31.99 76.26
C ASN A 645 -17.35 -31.01 75.16
N ARG A 646 -16.76 -31.53 74.07
CA ARG A 646 -16.40 -30.74 72.88
C ARG A 646 -17.64 -30.14 72.20
N LEU A 647 -18.70 -30.92 71.99
CA LEU A 647 -19.95 -30.45 71.40
C LEU A 647 -20.64 -29.39 72.27
N GLN A 648 -20.59 -29.52 73.59
CA GLN A 648 -21.10 -28.50 74.50
C GLN A 648 -20.34 -27.17 74.38
N ARG A 649 -19.00 -27.22 74.33
CA ARG A 649 -18.17 -26.03 74.12
C ARG A 649 -18.43 -25.40 72.74
N LEU A 650 -18.42 -26.21 71.68
CA LEU A 650 -18.68 -25.75 70.31
C LEU A 650 -20.07 -25.12 70.17
N ALA A 651 -21.10 -25.68 70.80
CA ALA A 651 -22.43 -25.09 70.79
C ALA A 651 -22.49 -23.74 71.51
N HIS A 652 -21.77 -23.62 72.63
CA HIS A 652 -21.66 -22.36 73.37
C HIS A 652 -20.89 -21.30 72.58
N ASP A 653 -19.74 -21.66 72.02
CA ASP A 653 -18.92 -20.76 71.20
C ASP A 653 -19.70 -20.28 69.95
N LYS A 654 -20.51 -21.16 69.34
CA LYS A 654 -21.39 -20.79 68.23
C LYS A 654 -22.56 -19.91 68.65
N ASP A 655 -23.09 -20.08 69.86
CA ASP A 655 -24.13 -19.20 70.41
C ASP A 655 -23.57 -17.79 70.69
N GLU A 656 -22.35 -17.67 71.21
CA GLU A 656 -21.66 -16.38 71.40
C GLU A 656 -21.32 -15.72 70.05
N TYR A 657 -20.78 -16.49 69.10
CA TYR A 657 -20.50 -16.00 67.75
C TYR A 657 -21.76 -15.50 67.02
N LEU A 658 -22.91 -16.19 67.17
CA LEU A 658 -24.19 -15.72 66.64
C LEU A 658 -24.62 -14.38 67.24
N LYS A 659 -24.37 -14.14 68.53
CA LYS A 659 -24.70 -12.87 69.19
C LYS A 659 -23.82 -11.73 68.66
N GLU A 660 -22.52 -11.96 68.55
CA GLU A 660 -21.58 -10.97 68.00
C GLU A 660 -21.92 -10.62 66.54
N ASN A 661 -22.23 -11.62 65.71
CA ASN A 661 -22.61 -11.39 64.32
C ASN A 661 -23.96 -10.68 64.19
N ARG A 662 -24.94 -10.94 65.07
CA ARG A 662 -26.19 -10.15 65.13
C ARG A 662 -25.92 -8.68 65.41
N LEU A 663 -24.94 -8.34 66.24
CA LEU A 663 -24.56 -6.95 66.54
C LEU A 663 -23.81 -6.31 65.37
N LYS A 664 -22.83 -7.01 64.78
CA LYS A 664 -22.09 -6.55 63.59
C LYS A 664 -23.02 -6.31 62.39
N TRP A 665 -23.98 -7.21 62.15
CA TRP A 665 -24.97 -7.06 61.09
C TRP A 665 -25.89 -5.86 61.31
N LYS A 666 -26.36 -5.62 62.54
CA LYS A 666 -27.17 -4.42 62.86
C LYS A 666 -26.41 -3.12 62.59
N HIS A 667 -25.12 -3.07 62.91
CA HIS A 667 -24.27 -1.92 62.61
C HIS A 667 -24.08 -1.74 61.10
N PHE A 668 -23.78 -2.82 60.37
CA PHE A 668 -23.62 -2.81 58.92
C PHE A 668 -24.91 -2.41 58.18
N LYS A 669 -26.06 -2.95 58.55
CA LYS A 669 -27.37 -2.61 57.96
C LYS A 669 -27.63 -1.11 58.05
N ARG A 670 -27.28 -0.48 59.17
CA ARG A 670 -27.39 0.97 59.35
C ARG A 670 -26.45 1.75 58.43
N GLN A 671 -25.19 1.35 58.33
CA GLN A 671 -24.23 1.96 57.39
C GLN A 671 -24.67 1.80 55.93
N LEU A 672 -25.27 0.66 55.58
CA LEU A 672 -25.78 0.35 54.25
C LEU A 672 -27.02 1.18 53.92
N GLU A 673 -27.97 1.31 54.84
CA GLU A 673 -29.14 2.19 54.72
C GLU A 673 -28.72 3.67 54.53
N ASP A 674 -27.68 4.13 55.23
CA ASP A 674 -27.15 5.49 55.09
C ASP A 674 -26.50 5.73 53.71
N LEU A 675 -25.80 4.74 53.16
CA LEU A 675 -25.15 4.82 51.84
C LEU A 675 -26.12 4.64 50.68
N GLU A 676 -27.11 3.76 50.81
CA GLU A 676 -28.17 3.60 49.83
C GLU A 676 -29.04 4.86 49.78
N GLN A 677 -29.34 5.49 50.92
CA GLN A 677 -29.98 6.82 50.92
C GLN A 677 -29.11 7.90 50.28
N ALA A 678 -27.78 7.85 50.44
CA ALA A 678 -26.88 8.74 49.74
C ALA A 678 -26.93 8.48 48.22
N ALA A 679 -26.83 7.22 47.78
CA ALA A 679 -26.87 6.76 46.38
C ALA A 679 -28.23 7.03 45.70
N GLU A 680 -29.36 6.94 46.40
CA GLU A 680 -30.68 7.29 45.88
C GLU A 680 -30.86 8.81 45.74
N ARG A 681 -30.22 9.61 46.59
CA ARG A 681 -30.09 11.06 46.35
C ARG A 681 -29.21 11.36 45.13
N PHE A 682 -28.24 10.50 44.78
CA PHE A 682 -27.48 10.62 43.54
C PHE A 682 -28.35 10.38 42.30
N THR A 683 -29.21 9.36 42.28
CA THR A 683 -30.05 9.02 41.11
C THR A 683 -31.17 10.03 40.85
N THR A 684 -31.68 10.69 41.88
CA THR A 684 -32.80 11.65 41.80
C THR A 684 -32.39 13.09 41.45
N LEU A 685 -31.09 13.40 41.33
CA LEU A 685 -30.59 14.75 41.07
C LEU A 685 -30.77 15.26 39.62
N ASP A 686 -31.18 14.40 38.67
CA ASP A 686 -31.45 14.81 37.28
C ASP A 686 -32.64 15.80 37.18
N ASP A 687 -33.56 15.78 38.15
CA ASP A 687 -34.74 16.66 38.16
C ASP A 687 -34.48 18.04 38.80
N LEU A 688 -33.28 18.29 39.34
CA LEU A 688 -32.98 19.51 40.12
C LEU A 688 -31.66 20.23 39.76
N LEU A 689 -30.87 19.78 38.78
CA LEU A 689 -29.61 20.46 38.40
C LEU A 689 -29.83 21.61 37.36
N PRO A 690 -29.22 22.81 37.55
CA PRO A 690 -29.39 23.98 36.68
C PRO A 690 -28.93 23.79 35.22
N ARG A 691 -29.54 24.57 34.31
CA ARG A 691 -29.46 24.48 32.83
C ARG A 691 -28.06 24.66 32.20
N THR A 692 -27.01 24.97 32.97
CA THR A 692 -25.67 25.29 32.47
C THR A 692 -24.64 24.21 32.82
N VAL A 693 -23.74 23.92 31.88
CA VAL A 693 -22.65 22.92 32.03
C VAL A 693 -21.73 23.25 33.21
N TYR A 694 -21.62 24.54 33.55
CA TYR A 694 -20.85 25.06 34.69
C TYR A 694 -21.31 24.50 36.04
N SER A 695 -22.63 24.47 36.31
CA SER A 695 -23.14 23.92 37.59
C SER A 695 -22.99 22.40 37.69
N LYS A 696 -22.92 21.69 36.56
CA LYS A 696 -22.68 20.25 36.53
C LYS A 696 -21.24 19.91 36.91
N ALA A 697 -20.26 20.64 36.40
CA ALA A 697 -18.85 20.40 36.69
C ALA A 697 -18.51 20.61 38.18
N ASP A 698 -19.04 21.67 38.81
CA ASP A 698 -18.87 21.91 40.24
C ASP A 698 -19.64 20.88 41.10
N ALA A 699 -20.84 20.47 40.68
CA ALA A 699 -21.56 19.38 41.34
C ALA A 699 -20.79 18.05 41.26
N HIS A 700 -20.16 17.74 40.13
CA HIS A 700 -19.30 16.56 39.99
C HIS A 700 -18.05 16.68 40.87
N ARG A 701 -17.42 17.86 41.00
CA ARG A 701 -16.30 18.10 41.91
C ARG A 701 -16.67 17.86 43.38
N ASP A 702 -17.77 18.44 43.86
CA ASP A 702 -18.26 18.24 45.23
C ASP A 702 -18.64 16.78 45.51
N GLN A 703 -19.07 16.05 44.48
CA GLN A 703 -19.41 14.64 44.58
C GLN A 703 -18.19 13.72 44.63
N VAL A 704 -17.12 14.02 43.86
CA VAL A 704 -15.83 13.31 43.99
C VAL A 704 -15.19 13.57 45.36
N GLN A 705 -15.38 14.76 45.95
CA GLN A 705 -14.95 15.04 47.32
C GLN A 705 -15.74 14.28 48.41
N ARG A 706 -16.94 13.75 48.11
CA ARG A 706 -17.73 12.91 49.03
C ARG A 706 -17.30 11.43 49.05
N LEU A 707 -16.22 11.07 48.35
CA LEU A 707 -15.59 9.74 48.41
C LEU A 707 -14.97 9.43 49.79
N ASP A 708 -14.93 10.37 50.74
CA ASP A 708 -14.45 10.14 52.12
C ASP A 708 -15.27 9.05 52.87
N GLY A 709 -16.59 9.02 52.66
CA GLY A 709 -17.45 7.95 53.20
C GLY A 709 -17.11 6.56 52.63
N PHE A 710 -16.61 6.53 51.40
CA PHE A 710 -16.15 5.31 50.73
C PHE A 710 -14.81 4.84 51.29
N GLN A 711 -13.85 5.74 51.52
CA GLN A 711 -12.59 5.42 52.19
C GLN A 711 -12.81 4.88 53.60
N THR A 712 -13.78 5.43 54.35
CA THR A 712 -14.11 4.95 55.70
C THR A 712 -14.61 3.50 55.69
N LEU A 713 -15.46 3.13 54.72
CA LEU A 713 -15.92 1.74 54.56
C LEU A 713 -14.81 0.81 54.08
N PHE A 714 -13.97 1.29 53.17
CA PHE A 714 -12.85 0.52 52.65
C PHE A 714 -11.84 0.24 53.77
N LYS A 715 -11.50 1.25 54.58
CA LYS A 715 -10.63 1.13 55.74
C LYS A 715 -11.18 0.18 56.80
N SER A 716 -12.48 0.28 57.11
CA SER A 716 -13.16 -0.71 57.97
C SER A 716 -13.12 -2.13 57.41
N THR A 717 -13.04 -2.28 56.08
CA THR A 717 -12.95 -3.59 55.41
C THR A 717 -11.50 -4.10 55.42
N MET A 718 -10.51 -3.22 55.33
CA MET A 718 -9.10 -3.54 55.60
C MET A 718 -8.88 -3.96 57.05
N ASP A 719 -9.46 -3.26 58.03
CA ASP A 719 -9.36 -3.63 59.45
C ASP A 719 -9.96 -5.01 59.74
N LEU A 720 -10.97 -5.43 58.96
CA LEU A 720 -11.47 -6.81 58.99
C LEU A 720 -10.49 -7.78 58.34
N ALA A 721 -9.86 -7.39 57.23
CA ALA A 721 -8.85 -8.21 56.55
C ALA A 721 -7.59 -8.46 57.41
N ASP A 722 -7.19 -7.49 58.22
CA ASP A 722 -6.04 -7.60 59.13
C ASP A 722 -6.29 -8.56 60.30
N GLN A 723 -7.54 -8.91 60.59
CA GLN A 723 -7.88 -9.94 61.58
C GLN A 723 -7.60 -11.36 61.08
N PHE A 724 -7.29 -11.57 59.79
CA PHE A 724 -6.88 -12.86 59.25
C PHE A 724 -5.36 -13.03 59.35
N SER A 725 -4.91 -14.08 60.04
CA SER A 725 -3.49 -14.44 60.22
C SER A 725 -2.97 -15.48 59.22
N ASP A 726 -3.78 -15.89 58.23
CA ASP A 726 -3.44 -16.99 57.31
C ASP A 726 -2.83 -16.49 55.98
N ASP A 727 -1.76 -17.15 55.54
CA ASP A 727 -1.03 -16.91 54.28
C ASP A 727 -1.93 -16.85 53.02
N THR A 728 -3.12 -17.48 53.07
CA THR A 728 -4.10 -17.50 51.97
C THR A 728 -4.81 -16.16 51.76
N THR A 729 -4.73 -15.23 52.71
CA THR A 729 -5.36 -13.90 52.65
C THR A 729 -4.37 -12.78 52.31
N GLU A 730 -3.06 -13.05 52.27
CA GLU A 730 -2.03 -12.05 51.93
C GLU A 730 -2.20 -11.48 50.51
N ASP A 731 -2.58 -12.32 49.55
CA ASP A 731 -2.88 -11.86 48.18
C ASP A 731 -4.09 -10.92 48.11
N ILE A 732 -5.04 -11.05 49.04
CA ILE A 732 -6.17 -10.12 49.17
C ILE A 732 -5.73 -8.84 49.85
N LYS A 733 -4.93 -8.93 50.93
CA LYS A 733 -4.39 -7.76 51.63
C LYS A 733 -3.54 -6.91 50.70
N HIS A 734 -2.66 -7.51 49.89
CA HIS A 734 -1.90 -6.80 48.86
C HIS A 734 -2.80 -6.10 47.85
N ALA A 735 -3.82 -6.79 47.34
CA ALA A 735 -4.76 -6.18 46.40
C ALA A 735 -5.58 -5.05 47.06
N MET A 736 -5.94 -5.18 48.34
CA MET A 736 -6.60 -4.12 49.10
C MET A 736 -5.69 -2.91 49.31
N LEU A 737 -4.41 -3.15 49.55
CA LEU A 737 -3.40 -2.10 49.70
C LEU A 737 -3.22 -1.33 48.38
N ASP A 738 -3.19 -2.04 47.24
CA ASP A 738 -3.18 -1.45 45.91
C ASP A 738 -4.45 -0.61 45.63
N ILE A 739 -5.61 -1.06 46.11
CA ILE A 739 -6.83 -0.27 46.00
C ILE A 739 -6.78 0.95 46.92
N ASN A 740 -6.26 0.83 48.14
CA ASN A 740 -6.11 1.96 49.05
C ASN A 740 -5.21 3.04 48.44
N LEU A 741 -4.07 2.64 47.87
CA LEU A 741 -3.17 3.54 47.15
C LEU A 741 -3.85 4.22 45.96
N GLN A 742 -4.73 3.51 45.25
CA GLN A 742 -5.52 4.09 44.16
C GLN A 742 -6.55 5.10 44.66
N LEU A 743 -7.17 4.83 45.82
CA LEU A 743 -8.11 5.75 46.45
C LEU A 743 -7.42 7.01 46.96
N ASP A 744 -6.24 6.87 47.55
CA ASP A 744 -5.40 8.00 47.98
C ASP A 744 -4.97 8.85 46.77
N HIS A 745 -4.66 8.20 45.64
CA HIS A 745 -4.35 8.90 44.39
C HIS A 745 -5.57 9.64 43.81
N LEU A 746 -6.74 9.00 43.81
CA LEU A 746 -8.02 9.62 43.41
C LEU A 746 -8.39 10.80 44.29
N GLU A 747 -8.16 10.70 45.60
CA GLU A 747 -8.35 11.79 46.54
C GLU A 747 -7.41 12.97 46.22
N SER A 748 -6.14 12.70 45.96
CA SER A 748 -5.17 13.72 45.53
C SER A 748 -5.60 14.42 44.22
N LEU A 749 -6.07 13.64 43.23
CA LEU A 749 -6.59 14.18 41.98
C LEU A 749 -7.86 15.01 42.19
N SER A 750 -8.77 14.56 43.05
CA SER A 750 -9.98 15.29 43.44
C SER A 750 -9.65 16.66 44.06
N HIS A 751 -8.68 16.70 44.97
CA HIS A 751 -8.21 17.94 45.59
C HIS A 751 -7.54 18.90 44.58
N SER A 752 -7.01 18.38 43.47
CA SER A 752 -6.40 19.16 42.38
C SER A 752 -7.40 19.82 41.40
N LEU A 753 -8.70 19.49 41.52
CA LEU A 753 -9.76 20.11 40.73
C LEU A 753 -9.98 21.56 41.20
N GLU A 754 -9.88 22.52 40.29
CA GLU A 754 -10.23 23.93 40.51
C GLU A 754 -11.73 24.16 40.22
N PRO A 755 -12.42 25.06 40.95
CA PRO A 755 -13.81 25.40 40.67
C PRO A 755 -13.97 26.04 39.29
N VAL A 756 -15.11 25.79 38.63
CA VAL A 756 -15.42 26.31 37.29
C VAL A 756 -16.40 27.47 37.41
N ASP A 757 -15.90 28.71 37.34
CA ASP A 757 -16.74 29.92 37.43
C ASP A 757 -17.52 30.15 36.12
N GLU A 758 -18.83 30.41 36.23
CA GLU A 758 -19.72 30.74 35.10
C GLU A 758 -19.27 31.97 34.30
N ARG A 759 -18.38 32.81 34.85
CA ARG A 759 -17.86 34.03 34.19
C ARG A 759 -16.60 33.79 33.33
N GLU A 760 -16.05 32.58 33.28
CA GLU A 760 -14.86 32.27 32.48
C GLU A 760 -15.17 32.14 30.97
N ILE A 761 -14.99 33.24 30.22
CA ILE A 761 -15.26 33.31 28.77
C ILE A 761 -14.23 32.53 27.92
N ASN A 762 -13.07 32.16 28.49
CA ASN A 762 -11.97 31.54 27.74
C ASN A 762 -12.15 30.02 27.60
N ILE A 763 -12.62 29.60 26.43
CA ILE A 763 -12.82 28.19 26.02
C ILE A 763 -11.57 27.32 26.23
N SER A 764 -10.36 27.86 26.10
CA SER A 764 -9.11 27.10 26.30
C SER A 764 -8.85 26.74 27.77
N ILE A 765 -9.24 27.61 28.70
CA ILE A 765 -9.12 27.38 30.15
C ILE A 765 -10.17 26.35 30.56
N TYR A 766 -11.38 26.50 30.04
CA TYR A 766 -12.47 25.54 30.21
C TYR A 766 -12.10 24.13 29.74
N ARG A 767 -11.57 24.02 28.52
CA ARG A 767 -11.10 22.73 27.98
C ARG A 767 -10.01 22.11 28.86
N ARG A 768 -9.09 22.93 29.38
CA ARG A 768 -8.03 22.47 30.30
C ARG A 768 -8.60 21.98 31.64
N LYS A 769 -9.61 22.64 32.21
CA LYS A 769 -10.27 22.21 33.46
C LYS A 769 -11.07 20.91 33.27
N LEU A 770 -11.80 20.77 32.16
CA LEU A 770 -12.49 19.51 31.83
C LEU A 770 -11.53 18.34 31.55
N HIS A 771 -10.40 18.59 30.90
CA HIS A 771 -9.38 17.55 30.69
C HIS A 771 -8.82 16.98 32.01
N ARG A 772 -8.94 17.69 33.15
CA ARG A 772 -8.52 17.17 34.47
C ARG A 772 -9.47 16.09 35.03
N PHE A 773 -10.68 15.93 34.48
CA PHE A 773 -11.58 14.83 34.84
C PHE A 773 -11.23 13.53 34.11
N ILE A 774 -10.45 13.58 33.02
CA ILE A 774 -10.04 12.38 32.28
C ILE A 774 -9.16 11.46 33.15
N PRO A 775 -8.10 11.94 33.83
CA PRO A 775 -7.33 11.10 34.76
C PRO A 775 -8.17 10.51 35.89
N ILE A 776 -9.20 11.23 36.36
CA ILE A 776 -10.11 10.75 37.41
C ILE A 776 -10.99 9.61 36.88
N HIS A 777 -11.50 9.73 35.65
CA HIS A 777 -12.24 8.65 34.99
C HIS A 777 -11.34 7.43 34.77
N ASP A 778 -10.14 7.62 34.23
CA ASP A 778 -9.18 6.53 33.99
C ASP A 778 -8.82 5.81 35.30
N ASP A 779 -8.60 6.56 36.39
CA ASP A 779 -8.29 5.97 37.69
C ASP A 779 -9.48 5.28 38.36
N LEU A 780 -10.70 5.78 38.15
CA LEU A 780 -11.92 5.10 38.60
C LEU A 780 -12.15 3.80 37.81
N GLU A 781 -11.80 3.76 36.53
CA GLU A 781 -11.87 2.55 35.70
C GLU A 781 -10.87 1.51 36.21
N ILE A 782 -9.63 1.94 36.50
CA ILE A 782 -8.62 1.09 37.14
C ILE A 782 -9.12 0.57 38.50
N LEU A 783 -9.68 1.45 39.34
CA LEU A 783 -10.26 1.07 40.63
C LEU A 783 -11.38 0.03 40.45
N TYR A 784 -12.27 0.23 39.48
CA TYR A 784 -13.37 -0.69 39.18
C TYR A 784 -12.87 -2.07 38.73
N GLN A 785 -11.84 -2.12 37.88
CA GLN A 785 -11.21 -3.38 37.46
C GLN A 785 -10.51 -4.09 38.62
N ARG A 786 -9.81 -3.34 39.50
CA ARG A 786 -9.19 -3.90 40.72
C ARG A 786 -10.26 -4.46 41.66
N LEU A 787 -11.38 -3.76 41.82
CA LEU A 787 -12.53 -4.24 42.60
C LEU A 787 -13.16 -5.49 42.01
N ILE A 788 -13.27 -5.62 40.68
CA ILE A 788 -13.72 -6.87 40.03
C ILE A 788 -12.77 -8.02 40.38
N ASN A 789 -11.46 -7.80 40.23
CA ASN A 789 -10.44 -8.82 40.48
C ASN A 789 -10.46 -9.31 41.95
N ILE A 790 -10.50 -8.40 42.93
CA ILE A 790 -10.61 -8.79 44.35
C ILE A 790 -11.89 -9.58 44.60
N ASN A 791 -12.99 -9.17 43.99
CA ASN A 791 -14.29 -9.80 44.18
C ASN A 791 -14.35 -11.20 43.56
N ASP A 792 -13.71 -11.41 42.40
CA ASP A 792 -13.54 -12.73 41.78
C ASP A 792 -12.61 -13.63 42.62
N ARG A 793 -11.51 -13.08 43.17
CA ARG A 793 -10.63 -13.79 44.11
C ARG A 793 -11.36 -14.21 45.38
N LEU A 794 -12.13 -13.30 45.99
CA LEU A 794 -12.99 -13.57 47.14
C LEU A 794 -14.04 -14.64 46.81
N LYS A 795 -14.62 -14.59 45.60
CA LYS A 795 -15.56 -15.62 45.11
C LYS A 795 -14.90 -17.00 45.00
N CYS A 796 -13.66 -17.07 44.52
CA CYS A 796 -12.88 -18.30 44.47
C CYS A 796 -12.60 -18.83 45.89
N LEU A 797 -12.23 -17.97 46.83
CA LEU A 797 -11.99 -18.37 48.22
C LEU A 797 -13.27 -18.82 48.93
N LEU A 798 -14.41 -18.18 48.65
CA LEU A 798 -15.74 -18.61 49.11
C LEU A 798 -16.17 -19.97 48.54
N SER A 799 -15.52 -20.48 47.50
CA SER A 799 -15.79 -21.81 46.92
C SER A 799 -14.93 -22.94 47.50
N GLY A 800 -14.02 -22.65 48.44
CA GLY A 800 -13.13 -23.62 49.10
C GLY A 800 -13.64 -24.10 50.47
N ASP A 801 -13.30 -25.35 50.85
CA ASP A 801 -13.77 -26.08 52.05
C ASP A 801 -13.31 -25.52 53.43
N GLN A 802 -12.79 -24.29 53.53
CA GLN A 802 -12.29 -23.72 54.80
C GLN A 802 -13.37 -22.94 55.59
N LEU A 803 -14.19 -23.68 56.34
CA LEU A 803 -15.40 -23.25 57.07
C LEU A 803 -15.27 -22.10 58.11
N ARG A 804 -14.08 -21.63 58.48
CA ARG A 804 -13.91 -20.55 59.49
C ARG A 804 -13.66 -19.17 58.87
N ILE A 805 -13.16 -19.13 57.63
CA ILE A 805 -12.75 -17.89 56.93
C ILE A 805 -13.88 -17.39 56.02
N THR A 806 -14.84 -18.25 55.66
CA THR A 806 -15.91 -17.98 54.70
C THR A 806 -16.88 -16.87 55.10
N ASN A 807 -17.17 -16.65 56.39
CA ASN A 807 -18.19 -15.68 56.82
C ASN A 807 -17.70 -14.23 56.74
N ASP A 808 -16.49 -13.95 57.23
CA ASP A 808 -15.92 -12.62 57.11
C ASP A 808 -15.45 -12.34 55.67
N LEU A 809 -14.99 -13.37 54.93
CA LEU A 809 -14.80 -13.28 53.47
C LEU A 809 -16.10 -12.97 52.73
N LYS A 810 -17.24 -13.51 53.18
CA LYS A 810 -18.55 -13.24 52.58
C LYS A 810 -19.02 -11.82 52.87
N LEU A 811 -18.83 -11.34 54.10
CA LEU A 811 -19.09 -9.95 54.46
C LEU A 811 -18.18 -9.00 53.66
N MET A 812 -16.89 -9.31 53.51
CA MET A 812 -15.98 -8.55 52.66
C MET A 812 -16.44 -8.57 51.19
N PHE A 813 -16.82 -9.73 50.66
CA PHE A 813 -17.36 -9.88 49.30
C PHE A 813 -18.62 -9.03 49.09
N ASP A 814 -19.56 -9.02 50.04
CA ASP A 814 -20.76 -8.22 49.95
C ASP A 814 -20.45 -6.71 50.04
N ARG A 815 -19.51 -6.31 50.92
CA ARG A 815 -18.98 -4.93 51.00
C ARG A 815 -18.31 -4.49 49.69
N PHE A 816 -17.47 -5.32 49.08
CA PHE A 816 -16.81 -5.02 47.80
C PHE A 816 -17.79 -4.99 46.63
N ASN A 817 -18.83 -5.83 46.62
CA ASN A 817 -19.88 -5.75 45.60
C ASN A 817 -20.64 -4.44 45.64
N LEU A 818 -20.95 -3.95 46.85
CA LEU A 818 -21.60 -2.65 47.03
C LEU A 818 -20.68 -1.51 46.59
N ILE A 819 -19.44 -1.51 47.06
CA ILE A 819 -18.39 -0.58 46.64
C ILE A 819 -18.25 -0.55 45.11
N LYS A 820 -18.15 -1.72 44.48
CA LYS A 820 -18.09 -1.87 43.01
C LYS A 820 -19.32 -1.28 42.33
N ARG A 821 -20.52 -1.50 42.86
CA ARG A 821 -21.77 -0.94 42.32
C ARG A 821 -21.76 0.59 42.38
N ILE A 822 -21.26 1.16 43.47
CA ILE A 822 -21.13 2.62 43.63
C ILE A 822 -20.13 3.17 42.61
N VAL A 823 -18.91 2.62 42.52
CA VAL A 823 -17.89 3.06 41.55
C VAL A 823 -18.41 2.99 40.11
N LYS A 824 -19.16 1.93 39.76
CA LYS A 824 -19.81 1.81 38.45
C LYS A 824 -20.78 2.95 38.15
N ILE A 825 -21.61 3.33 39.11
CA ILE A 825 -22.56 4.45 38.96
C ILE A 825 -21.81 5.77 38.74
N TYR A 826 -20.65 5.96 39.36
CA TYR A 826 -19.80 7.13 39.14
C TYR A 826 -19.15 7.13 37.74
N LEU A 827 -18.62 5.99 37.30
CA LEU A 827 -18.02 5.83 35.97
C LEU A 827 -19.03 6.13 34.85
N GLU A 828 -20.20 5.48 34.88
CA GLU A 828 -21.27 5.68 33.89
C GLU A 828 -21.77 7.12 33.82
N ARG A 829 -21.50 7.95 34.85
CA ARG A 829 -21.86 9.37 34.88
C ARG A 829 -20.74 10.31 34.47
N LEU A 830 -19.47 9.99 34.73
CA LEU A 830 -18.34 10.75 34.16
C LEU A 830 -18.22 10.56 32.65
N GLU A 831 -18.68 9.42 32.14
CA GLU A 831 -18.76 9.14 30.71
C GLU A 831 -19.87 9.91 29.98
N LYS A 832 -20.95 10.24 30.69
CA LYS A 832 -22.09 11.02 30.19
C LYS A 832 -21.82 12.51 30.26
#